data_AF-A0A1Y4BHL8-F1
#
_entry.id   AF-A0A1Y4BHL8-F1
#
_cell.length_a   1.000
_cell.length_b   1.000
_cell.length_c   1.000
_cell.angle_alpha   90.00
_cell.angle_beta   90.00
_cell.angle_gamma   90.00
#
_symmetry.space_group_name_H-M   'P 1'
#
loop_
_entity.id
_entity.type
_entity.pdbx_description
1 polymer ?
#
loop_
_entity_poly.entity_id
_entity_poly.type
_entity_poly.pdbx_seq_one_letter_code
_entity_poly.pdbx_strand_id
1 'polypeptide(L)'
;MKKRTVSRVLMGVLIALTAAPVMGACVMPHGRALAAVEAGTGAELQTTTVQAEDAVLSHEIGSSMATQFVREAEPASNGGAHLKTSAIGATVTLQFEGTGVRFFTKCGNGAGKLSVSIDGTSFGEIDEYINSSTATFQTQLFEATDLSETNESHTIVLTTLAGERGNFNFDYFEVISLDETTVDDTVQSPGNTTYYLDSSAAADGDGLSEDAAFDSLDDVNGIAFAPGDKIMIKAGSEFRGQLYPKGSGSADAPIVVDMYGEGEKPLIDGDGRSSDAPSFRDNGPFGEAGSAVYLCNQQYWEINNLRVTNWSDDGQDKERSGIRVEAWGGGTYHHIHIKNCEIFDIRGYNGQDSIWDVVPQGGGTTFYGARTTHRTGGINVVSYTERDLSQATSPSTAGAVLDEGPTIFDDVLIEGNKIENCHSNGITTTNIRGELDDRAYRHTNVVIRNNEVKNVQRAGIVPLYTSGVLVEGNLVDTFQQSYAGYGCGIWCDRANDMLFQYNEVCNGRNTMDGMAFNLDDMTENGVIQYNYSHNNVGGGIMLHVRTNSYNRNNTVRYNLSVNDTAGYAAHQAILVCVGEDASTKIQNAKVYNNTFVNTNVVHPVYKGDEILFENNVFYLPNEGMASKADAYDLGPNTSFKNNVFAGTHSPSEPQNAGANSGNVSVDDSPLAGTFYGIESLEDAMEMAKLVHGSPAIGMGNTDVLTDAGVQEDFYGNPAVIDGKANAGIYNGESVDVVPDEGNPDLRPGEGSDDEPSEDDYDVEYVEAEDDRVEKSDGYNLVTGSQGHGGTHIYYSQTGTFVEYTFTGKAISVYTKTGPGAGTIDILVDGEQVGVDDQYTSAQQFNKRAFTVVFDEEGEHTIRLENNGLKNPSATGNSFNIDCFKVFHEKEVVRDSNANLASLSYALNGGTAVALEGFSADETRYEVELPEGTTGQVVLSGVAESDVASTEALPVELVDGAATATLTVTAEDGTEKTYTVAFTVAEPVVDPDPEPEPEPDSAEVTLDFGDGTTEVLKADETGRVERPSDPVRDGYTFGGWFTDAACTIAFDFENDVVTEDITLYAKWTPVDEGDDGDVPGDDDGNVPGDDEGDGTDAPGQGDGDKNDGADAPKAPAGSAKPAPQKGENVIPSTGDATQAGVLVISGALGAVLLVASSKVRPGRD
;
A
#
# COMPACT_ATOMS: atom_id res chain seq x y z
N MET A 1 -45.73 -12.82 38.32
CA MET A 1 -46.53 -13.40 39.42
C MET A 1 -46.45 -14.93 39.37
N LYS A 2 -45.98 -15.55 40.46
CA LYS A 2 -46.15 -16.96 40.95
C LYS A 2 -46.14 -18.13 39.91
N LYS A 3 -45.08 -18.95 39.83
CA LYS A 3 -44.75 -20.18 40.61
C LYS A 3 -45.86 -21.26 40.70
N ARG A 4 -45.63 -22.47 40.12
CA ARG A 4 -45.49 -23.80 40.80
C ARG A 4 -45.78 -25.03 39.90
N THR A 5 -44.73 -25.84 39.71
CA THR A 5 -44.54 -27.28 40.04
C THR A 5 -45.75 -28.22 40.20
N VAL A 6 -45.68 -29.45 39.66
CA VAL A 6 -45.70 -30.77 40.38
C VAL A 6 -45.68 -31.97 39.40
N SER A 7 -44.89 -32.98 39.78
CA SER A 7 -44.59 -34.29 39.16
C SER A 7 -45.49 -35.42 39.70
N ARG A 8 -45.69 -36.53 38.94
CA ARG A 8 -45.52 -37.97 39.36
C ARG A 8 -46.33 -39.04 38.57
N VAL A 9 -45.59 -40.06 38.09
CA VAL A 9 -45.76 -41.55 38.23
C VAL A 9 -46.93 -42.29 37.54
N LEU A 10 -46.65 -43.32 36.71
CA LEU A 10 -46.97 -44.75 36.98
C LEU A 10 -46.44 -45.73 35.90
N MET A 11 -46.52 -47.02 36.23
CA MET A 11 -45.65 -48.15 35.87
C MET A 11 -46.44 -49.28 35.16
N GLY A 12 -45.82 -49.97 34.20
CA GLY A 12 -45.96 -51.42 33.93
C GLY A 12 -47.06 -51.92 32.96
N VAL A 13 -46.72 -52.90 32.10
CA VAL A 13 -47.29 -54.27 32.04
C VAL A 13 -46.61 -55.12 30.93
N LEU A 14 -46.41 -56.40 31.27
CA LEU A 14 -45.78 -57.54 30.59
C LEU A 14 -46.81 -58.41 29.81
N ILE A 15 -46.38 -59.27 28.86
CA ILE A 15 -46.90 -60.62 28.42
C ILE A 15 -46.53 -60.85 26.93
N ALA A 16 -46.22 -62.03 26.35
CA ALA A 16 -45.61 -63.32 26.70
C ALA A 16 -45.51 -64.15 25.38
N LEU A 17 -44.62 -65.15 25.38
CA LEU A 17 -44.16 -66.07 24.30
C LEU A 17 -45.20 -66.96 23.57
N THR A 18 -44.84 -67.46 22.36
CA THR A 18 -44.84 -68.89 21.91
C THR A 18 -44.04 -69.04 20.59
N ALA A 19 -42.91 -69.77 20.49
CA ALA A 19 -42.69 -71.23 20.23
C ALA A 19 -42.33 -71.59 18.75
N ALA A 20 -41.20 -72.31 18.55
CA ALA A 20 -40.57 -72.76 17.28
C ALA A 20 -40.97 -74.22 16.88
N PRO A 21 -40.61 -74.79 15.68
CA PRO A 21 -39.26 -75.35 15.42
C PRO A 21 -38.71 -75.41 13.94
N VAL A 22 -37.37 -75.38 13.80
CA VAL A 22 -36.39 -76.21 12.99
C VAL A 22 -36.81 -76.69 11.56
N MET A 23 -36.09 -76.53 10.43
CA MET A 23 -34.67 -76.76 10.06
C MET A 23 -34.38 -76.22 8.63
N GLY A 24 -33.16 -75.79 8.30
CA GLY A 24 -32.67 -75.64 6.91
C GLY A 24 -31.69 -74.48 6.70
N ALA A 25 -30.45 -74.79 6.33
CA ALA A 25 -29.29 -73.91 6.40
C ALA A 25 -29.09 -72.93 5.21
N CYS A 26 -28.32 -71.89 5.55
CA CYS A 26 -27.47 -71.01 4.71
C CYS A 26 -28.16 -69.87 3.94
N VAL A 27 -27.77 -68.64 4.34
CA VAL A 27 -27.51 -67.41 3.55
C VAL A 27 -27.81 -66.22 4.48
N MET A 28 -26.79 -65.42 4.79
CA MET A 28 -26.92 -64.17 5.56
C MET A 28 -27.68 -63.11 4.75
N PRO A 29 -28.57 -62.34 5.37
CA PRO A 29 -28.86 -60.99 4.88
C PRO A 29 -28.82 -59.91 5.96
N HIS A 30 -28.48 -58.74 5.46
CA HIS A 30 -28.50 -57.39 6.03
C HIS A 30 -29.71 -57.04 6.92
N GLY A 31 -29.49 -56.10 7.85
CA GLY A 31 -30.53 -55.30 8.50
C GLY A 31 -29.96 -54.14 9.32
N ARG A 32 -30.21 -52.92 8.86
CA ARG A 32 -29.81 -51.61 9.41
C ARG A 32 -30.43 -51.25 10.78
N ALA A 33 -29.63 -50.53 11.57
CA ALA A 33 -29.86 -49.31 12.37
C ALA A 33 -31.18 -49.07 13.13
N LEU A 34 -31.08 -48.73 14.43
CA LEU A 34 -31.13 -47.33 14.93
C LEU A 34 -31.08 -47.24 16.47
N ALA A 35 -30.32 -46.22 16.93
CA ALA A 35 -30.59 -45.30 18.05
C ALA A 35 -29.70 -45.35 19.31
N ALA A 36 -29.29 -44.13 19.67
CA ALA A 36 -28.65 -43.63 20.89
C ALA A 36 -27.12 -43.71 20.95
N VAL A 37 -26.46 -42.60 20.57
CA VAL A 37 -25.13 -42.25 21.07
C VAL A 37 -25.30 -40.93 21.83
N GLU A 38 -25.18 -41.01 23.16
CA GLU A 38 -24.84 -39.88 24.02
C GLU A 38 -23.43 -39.40 23.63
N ALA A 39 -23.16 -38.10 23.80
CA ALA A 39 -21.87 -37.48 23.53
C ALA A 39 -20.70 -38.35 24.00
N GLY A 40 -19.88 -38.81 23.04
CA GLY A 40 -18.69 -39.60 23.27
C GLY A 40 -17.75 -39.45 22.08
N THR A 41 -16.64 -38.74 22.32
CA THR A 41 -15.33 -38.77 21.62
C THR A 41 -15.35 -39.18 20.15
N GLY A 42 -15.26 -38.20 19.25
CA GLY A 42 -15.06 -38.41 17.81
C GLY A 42 -13.61 -38.75 17.45
N ALA A 43 -13.01 -39.77 18.07
CA ALA A 43 -11.69 -40.23 17.70
C ALA A 43 -11.75 -40.97 16.34
N GLU A 44 -11.04 -40.46 15.34
CA GLU A 44 -10.93 -41.09 14.02
C GLU A 44 -9.88 -42.22 14.06
N LEU A 45 -10.09 -43.31 13.31
CA LEU A 45 -9.10 -44.40 13.24
C LEU A 45 -8.05 -44.07 12.18
N GLN A 46 -6.78 -44.13 12.57
CA GLN A 46 -5.64 -43.99 11.67
C GLN A 46 -4.87 -45.31 11.53
N THR A 47 -4.08 -45.43 10.46
CA THR A 47 -3.25 -46.62 10.19
C THR A 47 -1.80 -46.25 9.95
N THR A 48 -0.89 -46.84 10.71
CA THR A 48 0.57 -46.69 10.54
C THR A 48 1.19 -47.96 9.99
N THR A 49 1.96 -47.84 8.91
CA THR A 49 2.68 -48.96 8.28
C THR A 49 4.02 -49.21 8.98
N VAL A 50 4.27 -50.47 9.38
CA VAL A 50 5.55 -50.91 9.96
C VAL A 50 6.14 -52.04 9.13
N GLN A 51 7.35 -51.89 8.60
CA GLN A 51 7.99 -52.94 7.81
C GLN A 51 8.33 -54.14 8.70
N ALA A 52 8.18 -55.36 8.18
CA ALA A 52 8.47 -56.56 8.95
C ALA A 52 9.95 -56.67 9.36
N GLU A 53 10.86 -55.97 8.67
CA GLU A 53 12.28 -55.89 9.02
C GLU A 53 12.59 -55.00 10.21
N ASP A 54 11.67 -54.11 10.59
CA ASP A 54 11.80 -53.25 11.77
C ASP A 54 11.23 -53.94 13.04
N ALA A 55 10.60 -55.12 12.88
CA ALA A 55 10.12 -55.94 13.99
C ALA A 55 11.25 -56.80 14.61
N VAL A 56 11.03 -57.29 15.82
CA VAL A 56 12.00 -58.15 16.52
C VAL A 56 11.98 -59.56 15.91
N LEU A 57 13.10 -59.96 15.33
CA LEU A 57 13.30 -61.27 14.70
C LEU A 57 14.00 -62.22 15.69
N SER A 58 13.52 -63.46 15.83
CA SER A 58 14.23 -64.47 16.66
C SER A 58 15.49 -65.04 16.00
N HIS A 59 15.71 -64.74 14.72
CA HIS A 59 16.92 -65.07 13.97
C HIS A 59 17.42 -63.80 13.27
N GLU A 60 18.73 -63.64 13.16
CA GLU A 60 19.31 -62.48 12.47
C GLU A 60 19.07 -62.53 10.95
N ILE A 61 19.17 -61.37 10.30
CA ILE A 61 19.20 -61.25 8.85
C ILE A 61 20.55 -61.74 8.34
N GLY A 62 20.55 -62.59 7.33
CA GLY A 62 21.77 -63.04 6.66
C GLY A 62 21.49 -63.74 5.34
N SER A 63 22.37 -64.64 4.91
CA SER A 63 22.34 -65.20 3.55
C SER A 63 21.81 -66.63 3.46
N SER A 64 21.49 -67.28 4.59
CA SER A 64 21.06 -68.68 4.65
C SER A 64 19.60 -68.80 5.09
N MET A 65 18.70 -69.13 4.16
CA MET A 65 17.28 -69.32 4.47
C MET A 65 17.01 -70.43 5.50
N ALA A 66 17.93 -71.39 5.69
CA ALA A 66 17.72 -72.53 6.60
C ALA A 66 17.89 -72.17 8.08
N THR A 67 18.56 -71.05 8.38
CA THR A 67 18.98 -70.68 9.74
C THR A 67 18.81 -69.20 10.06
N GLN A 68 18.38 -68.37 9.09
CA GLN A 68 18.29 -66.91 9.19
C GLN A 68 17.09 -66.38 8.40
N PHE A 69 16.74 -65.11 8.61
CA PHE A 69 15.91 -64.35 7.68
C PHE A 69 16.76 -63.81 6.54
N VAL A 70 16.20 -63.76 5.34
CA VAL A 70 16.83 -63.19 4.14
C VAL A 70 15.93 -62.09 3.61
N ARG A 71 16.49 -60.92 3.34
CA ARG A 71 15.79 -59.82 2.67
C ARG A 71 15.82 -60.03 1.16
N GLU A 72 14.65 -60.09 0.53
CA GLU A 72 14.50 -60.22 -0.92
C GLU A 72 14.04 -58.88 -1.50
N ALA A 73 14.87 -58.26 -2.34
CA ALA A 73 14.49 -57.03 -3.06
C ALA A 73 13.45 -57.37 -4.13
N GLU A 74 12.28 -56.75 -4.05
CA GLU A 74 11.12 -57.07 -4.86
C GLU A 74 10.21 -55.84 -4.96
N PRO A 75 10.19 -55.13 -6.11
CA PRO A 75 9.44 -53.89 -6.29
C PRO A 75 7.93 -54.00 -6.03
N ALA A 76 7.36 -55.22 -6.10
CA ALA A 76 5.95 -55.44 -5.80
C ALA A 76 5.64 -55.53 -4.29
N SER A 77 6.65 -55.65 -3.42
CA SER A 77 6.48 -55.61 -1.95
C SER A 77 6.39 -54.17 -1.46
N ASN A 78 5.83 -53.95 -0.27
CA ASN A 78 5.83 -52.62 0.32
C ASN A 78 7.28 -52.20 0.65
N GLY A 79 7.64 -50.93 0.47
CA GLY A 79 9.03 -50.49 0.62
C GLY A 79 10.04 -51.13 -0.36
N GLY A 80 9.59 -51.89 -1.36
CA GLY A 80 10.43 -52.52 -2.39
C GLY A 80 11.19 -53.78 -1.94
N ALA A 81 10.88 -54.36 -0.78
CA ALA A 81 11.47 -55.61 -0.30
C ALA A 81 10.57 -56.33 0.72
N HIS A 82 10.82 -57.62 0.96
CA HIS A 82 10.21 -58.38 2.08
C HIS A 82 11.22 -59.33 2.70
N LEU A 83 10.96 -59.80 3.93
CA LEU A 83 11.73 -60.84 4.58
C LEU A 83 11.25 -62.23 4.20
N LYS A 84 12.18 -63.18 4.17
CA LYS A 84 11.89 -64.58 3.87
C LYS A 84 12.73 -65.53 4.72
N THR A 85 12.17 -66.66 5.13
CA THR A 85 12.93 -67.73 5.80
C THR A 85 12.38 -69.12 5.46
N SER A 86 13.16 -70.15 5.80
CA SER A 86 12.73 -71.56 5.81
C SER A 86 12.96 -72.25 7.15
N ALA A 87 13.44 -71.51 8.14
CA ALA A 87 13.61 -72.01 9.50
C ALA A 87 12.23 -72.17 10.17
N ILE A 88 11.91 -73.39 10.58
CA ILE A 88 10.68 -73.71 11.34
C ILE A 88 10.83 -73.23 12.78
N GLY A 89 9.82 -72.55 13.31
CA GLY A 89 9.85 -71.92 14.63
C GLY A 89 10.53 -70.54 14.64
N ALA A 90 10.89 -69.98 13.49
CA ALA A 90 11.31 -68.59 13.39
C ALA A 90 10.12 -67.67 13.66
N THR A 91 10.39 -66.52 14.29
CA THR A 91 9.36 -65.58 14.73
C THR A 91 9.66 -64.16 14.27
N VAL A 92 8.60 -63.44 13.91
CA VAL A 92 8.57 -61.98 13.75
C VAL A 92 7.66 -61.45 14.84
N THR A 93 8.19 -60.58 15.71
CA THR A 93 7.50 -60.03 16.89
C THR A 93 7.44 -58.52 16.79
N LEU A 94 6.23 -57.96 16.68
CA LEU A 94 6.00 -56.51 16.68
C LEU A 94 5.32 -56.13 18.00
N GLN A 95 5.93 -55.20 18.72
CA GLN A 95 5.26 -54.45 19.79
C GLN A 95 4.68 -53.19 19.16
N PHE A 96 3.42 -52.88 19.46
CA PHE A 96 2.72 -51.71 18.93
C PHE A 96 1.74 -51.15 19.96
N GLU A 97 1.40 -49.87 19.83
CA GLU A 97 0.32 -49.23 20.57
C GLU A 97 -0.83 -48.92 19.59
N GLY A 98 -2.04 -49.36 19.91
CA GLY A 98 -3.18 -49.18 18.99
C GLY A 98 -4.38 -50.07 19.34
N THR A 99 -5.48 -49.87 18.63
CA THR A 99 -6.72 -50.63 18.80
C THR A 99 -6.80 -51.87 17.89
N GLY A 100 -5.88 -52.02 16.94
CA GLY A 100 -5.85 -53.16 16.03
C GLY A 100 -4.55 -53.31 15.25
N VAL A 101 -4.41 -54.43 14.54
CA VAL A 101 -3.28 -54.72 13.65
C VAL A 101 -3.68 -55.60 12.48
N ARG A 102 -3.09 -55.33 11.31
CA ARG A 102 -3.15 -56.17 10.11
C ARG A 102 -1.76 -56.62 9.70
N PHE A 103 -1.67 -57.79 9.08
CA PHE A 103 -0.42 -58.30 8.52
C PHE A 103 -0.58 -58.61 7.03
N PHE A 104 0.38 -58.11 6.26
CA PHE A 104 0.48 -58.24 4.83
C PHE A 104 1.74 -59.01 4.44
N THR A 105 1.64 -59.85 3.41
CA THR A 105 2.76 -60.69 2.97
C THR A 105 2.71 -61.02 1.48
N LYS A 106 3.74 -61.72 1.01
CA LYS A 106 3.79 -62.39 -0.29
C LYS A 106 3.24 -63.80 -0.17
N CYS A 107 2.23 -64.12 -0.97
CA CYS A 107 1.68 -65.46 -1.09
C CYS A 107 2.20 -66.19 -2.34
N GLY A 108 2.49 -67.49 -2.23
CA GLY A 108 3.04 -68.27 -3.35
C GLY A 108 2.91 -69.78 -3.21
N ASN A 109 3.12 -70.53 -4.30
CA ASN A 109 2.93 -71.98 -4.32
C ASN A 109 3.91 -72.80 -3.47
N GLY A 110 5.01 -72.17 -3.02
CA GLY A 110 6.00 -72.76 -2.12
C GLY A 110 5.94 -72.22 -0.68
N ALA A 111 4.95 -71.39 -0.36
CA ALA A 111 4.83 -70.71 0.93
C ALA A 111 4.10 -71.58 1.98
N GLY A 112 4.51 -71.47 3.24
CA GLY A 112 4.05 -72.28 4.37
C GLY A 112 3.05 -71.57 5.26
N LYS A 113 2.73 -72.20 6.40
CA LYS A 113 1.78 -71.67 7.38
C LYS A 113 2.47 -70.97 8.55
N LEU A 114 1.80 -69.97 9.10
CA LEU A 114 2.23 -69.25 10.30
C LEU A 114 1.17 -69.41 11.39
N SER A 115 1.57 -69.55 12.66
CA SER A 115 0.67 -69.31 13.78
C SER A 115 0.74 -67.86 14.21
N VAL A 116 -0.40 -67.29 14.58
CA VAL A 116 -0.52 -65.91 15.07
C VAL A 116 -0.88 -65.93 16.55
N SER A 117 -0.18 -65.12 17.34
CA SER A 117 -0.60 -64.80 18.72
C SER A 117 -0.46 -63.31 19.01
N ILE A 118 -1.41 -62.75 19.75
CA ILE A 118 -1.38 -61.38 20.27
C ILE A 118 -1.49 -61.45 21.79
N ASP A 119 -0.58 -60.78 22.50
CA ASP A 119 -0.51 -60.74 23.97
C ASP A 119 -0.53 -62.12 24.64
N GLY A 120 0.12 -63.10 23.98
CA GLY A 120 0.16 -64.49 24.42
C GLY A 120 -1.12 -65.29 24.15
N THR A 121 -2.17 -64.66 23.62
CA THR A 121 -3.41 -65.34 23.17
C THR A 121 -3.27 -65.79 21.72
N SER A 122 -3.65 -67.04 21.42
CA SER A 122 -3.55 -67.59 20.06
C SER A 122 -4.76 -67.20 19.20
N PHE A 123 -4.48 -66.74 17.98
CA PHE A 123 -5.47 -66.34 16.96
C PHE A 123 -5.57 -67.33 15.79
N GLY A 124 -4.96 -68.52 15.94
CA GLY A 124 -5.00 -69.58 14.93
C GLY A 124 -3.83 -69.54 13.94
N GLU A 125 -4.03 -70.18 12.78
CA GLU A 125 -3.02 -70.31 11.72
C GLU A 125 -3.45 -69.54 10.47
N ILE A 126 -2.48 -68.88 9.82
CA ILE A 126 -2.63 -68.26 8.50
C ILE A 126 -1.77 -69.02 7.48
N ASP A 127 -2.20 -69.07 6.22
CA ASP A 127 -1.58 -69.85 5.15
C ASP A 127 -1.20 -68.93 3.98
N GLU A 128 0.10 -68.80 3.72
CA GLU A 128 0.61 -67.99 2.62
C GLU A 128 0.50 -68.70 1.26
N TYR A 129 0.01 -69.94 1.23
CA TYR A 129 -0.10 -70.68 0.00
C TYR A 129 -1.22 -70.19 -0.92
N ILE A 130 -0.85 -70.04 -2.19
CA ILE A 130 -1.81 -69.98 -3.29
C ILE A 130 -1.48 -71.06 -4.33
N ASN A 131 -2.51 -71.67 -4.91
CA ASN A 131 -2.37 -72.63 -5.99
C ASN A 131 -2.16 -71.93 -7.35
N SER A 132 -1.08 -71.14 -7.44
CA SER A 132 -0.73 -70.32 -8.60
C SER A 132 0.78 -70.33 -8.82
N SER A 133 1.22 -70.35 -10.09
CA SER A 133 2.63 -70.14 -10.43
C SER A 133 3.08 -68.68 -10.31
N THR A 134 2.13 -67.75 -10.16
CA THR A 134 2.37 -66.32 -9.99
C THR A 134 2.09 -65.94 -8.54
N ALA A 135 3.08 -65.35 -7.87
CA ALA A 135 2.94 -64.85 -6.50
C ALA A 135 2.04 -63.62 -6.43
N THR A 136 1.38 -63.40 -5.29
CA THR A 136 0.69 -62.14 -4.98
C THR A 136 1.45 -61.46 -3.86
N PHE A 137 1.58 -60.14 -3.94
CA PHE A 137 2.30 -59.32 -2.96
C PHE A 137 1.31 -58.46 -2.18
N GLN A 138 1.75 -57.94 -1.02
CA GLN A 138 0.93 -57.07 -0.16
C GLN A 138 -0.46 -57.69 0.11
N THR A 139 -0.49 -59.00 0.35
CA THR A 139 -1.72 -59.76 0.58
C THR A 139 -2.02 -59.75 2.07
N GLN A 140 -3.15 -59.14 2.49
CA GLN A 140 -3.62 -59.20 3.87
C GLN A 140 -3.97 -60.66 4.20
N LEU A 141 -3.26 -61.26 5.17
CA LEU A 141 -3.57 -62.61 5.65
C LEU A 141 -4.12 -62.63 7.06
N PHE A 142 -3.96 -61.54 7.80
CA PHE A 142 -4.43 -61.45 9.17
C PHE A 142 -4.91 -60.04 9.49
N GLU A 143 -5.96 -59.97 10.31
CA GLU A 143 -6.50 -58.77 10.90
C GLU A 143 -7.03 -59.11 12.30
N ALA A 144 -6.70 -58.26 13.26
CA ALA A 144 -7.37 -58.20 14.55
C ALA A 144 -7.70 -56.73 14.84
N THR A 145 -8.98 -56.42 14.88
CA THR A 145 -9.52 -55.14 15.33
C THR A 145 -10.03 -55.26 16.76
N ASP A 146 -10.36 -54.14 17.39
CA ASP A 146 -11.00 -54.09 18.70
C ASP A 146 -10.18 -54.83 19.79
N LEU A 147 -8.85 -54.79 19.67
CA LEU A 147 -7.94 -55.36 20.67
C LEU A 147 -8.02 -54.61 22.00
N SER A 148 -8.38 -53.32 21.92
CA SER A 148 -8.57 -52.39 23.01
C SER A 148 -9.55 -51.29 22.58
N GLU A 149 -10.21 -50.66 23.55
CA GLU A 149 -11.13 -49.52 23.32
C GLU A 149 -10.37 -48.18 23.16
N THR A 150 -9.07 -48.15 23.48
CA THR A 150 -8.12 -47.02 23.42
C THR A 150 -6.78 -47.49 22.83
N ASN A 151 -5.78 -46.63 22.58
CA ASN A 151 -4.45 -47.07 22.14
C ASN A 151 -3.67 -47.77 23.26
N GLU A 152 -3.90 -49.07 23.47
CA GLU A 152 -3.13 -49.87 24.43
C GLU A 152 -1.91 -50.55 23.78
N SER A 153 -0.93 -50.89 24.61
CA SER A 153 0.27 -51.62 24.16
C SER A 153 -0.03 -53.11 23.97
N HIS A 154 0.23 -53.60 22.76
CA HIS A 154 0.03 -54.98 22.33
C HIS A 154 1.30 -55.56 21.72
N THR A 155 1.40 -56.89 21.70
CA THR A 155 2.50 -57.62 21.06
C THR A 155 1.95 -58.72 20.15
N ILE A 156 2.14 -58.57 18.84
CA ILE A 156 1.86 -59.63 17.86
C ILE A 156 3.12 -60.46 17.58
N VAL A 157 2.96 -61.78 17.58
CA VAL A 157 4.00 -62.76 17.23
C VAL A 157 3.50 -63.66 16.11
N LEU A 158 4.21 -63.66 14.98
CA LEU A 158 4.02 -64.60 13.88
C LEU A 158 5.10 -65.68 13.97
N THR A 159 4.72 -66.97 13.98
CA THR A 159 5.67 -68.09 14.09
C THR A 159 5.54 -69.06 12.92
N THR A 160 6.65 -69.41 12.27
CA THR A 160 6.67 -70.35 11.14
C THR A 160 6.39 -71.78 11.60
N LEU A 161 5.49 -72.48 10.90
CA LEU A 161 5.02 -73.82 11.28
C LEU A 161 5.56 -74.92 10.36
N ALA A 162 5.78 -76.10 10.93
CA ALA A 162 6.12 -77.30 10.16
C ALA A 162 4.96 -77.70 9.23
N GLY A 163 5.26 -77.95 7.96
CA GLY A 163 4.25 -78.36 6.97
C GLY A 163 4.85 -78.93 5.70
N GLU A 164 4.01 -79.19 4.69
CA GLU A 164 4.43 -79.71 3.37
C GLU A 164 5.26 -78.68 2.56
N ARG A 165 5.24 -77.41 2.97
CA ARG A 165 5.95 -76.28 2.36
C ARG A 165 6.76 -75.57 3.43
N GLY A 166 7.90 -75.02 3.04
CA GLY A 166 8.90 -74.51 3.98
C GLY A 166 9.46 -73.14 3.65
N ASN A 167 8.80 -72.32 2.83
CA ASN A 167 9.17 -70.91 2.69
C ASN A 167 8.14 -70.05 3.41
N PHE A 168 8.58 -69.03 4.12
CA PHE A 168 7.70 -68.09 4.84
C PHE A 168 8.12 -66.68 4.47
N ASN A 169 7.17 -65.79 4.26
CA ASN A 169 7.40 -64.43 3.80
C ASN A 169 6.82 -63.43 4.83
N PHE A 170 7.40 -62.25 4.93
CA PHE A 170 6.91 -61.20 5.83
C PHE A 170 7.19 -59.85 5.18
N ASP A 171 6.12 -59.11 4.84
CA ASP A 171 6.22 -57.83 4.13
C ASP A 171 6.09 -56.68 5.15
N TYR A 172 4.88 -56.38 5.62
CA TYR A 172 4.64 -55.30 6.58
C TYR A 172 3.40 -55.54 7.44
N PHE A 173 3.26 -54.71 8.47
CA PHE A 173 2.09 -54.61 9.34
C PHE A 173 1.42 -53.24 9.13
N GLU A 174 0.09 -53.18 9.25
CA GLU A 174 -0.62 -51.93 9.52
C GLU A 174 -1.07 -51.95 10.97
N VAL A 175 -0.61 -50.99 11.78
CA VAL A 175 -1.13 -50.75 13.13
C VAL A 175 -2.33 -49.83 12.99
N ILE A 176 -3.47 -50.24 13.52
CA ILE A 176 -4.68 -49.43 13.62
C ILE A 176 -4.67 -48.79 14.99
N SER A 177 -4.69 -47.47 15.05
CA SER A 177 -4.80 -46.72 16.30
C SER A 177 -5.98 -45.77 16.20
N LEU A 178 -6.55 -45.42 17.34
CA LEU A 178 -7.32 -44.19 17.41
C LEU A 178 -6.32 -43.05 17.24
N ASP A 179 -6.66 -42.08 16.41
CA ASP A 179 -6.01 -40.80 16.54
C ASP A 179 -6.35 -40.28 17.92
N GLU A 180 -5.34 -40.26 18.79
CA GLU A 180 -5.39 -39.40 19.96
C GLU A 180 -5.29 -37.97 19.44
N THR A 181 -6.36 -37.53 18.76
CA THR A 181 -6.84 -36.18 19.01
C THR A 181 -6.97 -36.13 20.52
N THR A 182 -6.04 -35.43 21.14
CA THR A 182 -6.14 -35.02 22.53
C THR A 182 -7.59 -34.66 22.74
N VAL A 183 -8.24 -35.38 23.66
CA VAL A 183 -9.41 -34.80 24.30
C VAL A 183 -8.93 -33.42 24.72
N ASP A 184 -9.61 -32.41 24.20
CA ASP A 184 -9.39 -30.98 24.39
C ASP A 184 -9.44 -30.69 25.90
N ASP A 185 -8.41 -31.12 26.64
CA ASP A 185 -8.12 -30.75 28.03
C ASP A 185 -7.57 -29.32 27.96
N THR A 186 -8.35 -28.44 27.35
CA THR A 186 -8.08 -27.02 27.37
C THR A 186 -8.16 -26.56 28.81
N VAL A 187 -7.09 -25.95 29.28
CA VAL A 187 -7.08 -25.32 30.59
C VAL A 187 -7.89 -24.03 30.45
N GLN A 188 -9.00 -23.94 31.19
CA GLN A 188 -9.80 -22.74 31.21
C GLN A 188 -9.02 -21.61 31.90
N SER A 189 -8.75 -20.54 31.17
CA SER A 189 -8.16 -19.32 31.74
C SER A 189 -9.14 -18.68 32.74
N PRO A 190 -8.64 -18.09 33.86
CA PRO A 190 -9.46 -17.34 34.79
C PRO A 190 -9.95 -15.98 34.23
N GLY A 191 -9.47 -15.53 33.07
CA GLY A 191 -9.79 -14.23 32.48
C GLY A 191 -8.89 -13.10 33.01
N ASN A 192 -8.80 -11.99 32.29
CA ASN A 192 -7.92 -10.85 32.59
C ASN A 192 -6.47 -11.25 32.89
N THR A 193 -5.96 -12.29 32.23
CA THR A 193 -4.62 -12.83 32.43
C THR A 193 -3.76 -12.53 31.21
N THR A 194 -2.54 -12.06 31.44
CA THR A 194 -1.54 -11.88 30.39
C THR A 194 -0.65 -13.11 30.34
N TYR A 195 -0.61 -13.74 29.17
CA TYR A 195 0.27 -14.86 28.84
C TYR A 195 1.39 -14.37 27.93
N TYR A 196 2.61 -14.85 28.15
CA TYR A 196 3.81 -14.46 27.42
C TYR A 196 4.37 -15.65 26.64
N LEU A 197 4.74 -15.43 25.38
CA LEU A 197 5.36 -16.41 24.49
C LEU A 197 6.72 -15.92 23.99
N ASP A 198 7.72 -16.78 24.05
CA ASP A 198 9.08 -16.51 23.55
C ASP A 198 9.69 -17.81 23.02
N SER A 199 9.98 -17.87 21.72
CA SER A 199 10.53 -19.09 21.09
C SER A 199 11.95 -19.45 21.57
N SER A 200 12.59 -18.56 22.35
CA SER A 200 13.90 -18.76 22.98
C SER A 200 13.83 -19.03 24.49
N ALA A 201 12.63 -19.04 25.08
CA ALA A 201 12.43 -19.35 26.49
C ALA A 201 12.83 -20.79 26.83
N ALA A 202 13.02 -21.05 28.13
CA ALA A 202 13.21 -22.41 28.61
C ALA A 202 11.88 -23.18 28.60
N ALA A 203 11.94 -24.47 28.28
CA ALA A 203 10.78 -25.36 28.31
C ALA A 203 10.06 -25.37 29.67
N ASP A 204 8.76 -25.66 29.62
CA ASP A 204 7.84 -25.76 30.76
C ASP A 204 7.60 -24.44 31.51
N GLY A 205 7.74 -23.28 30.84
CA GLY A 205 7.28 -21.99 31.36
C GLY A 205 5.77 -21.98 31.61
N ASP A 206 5.30 -21.23 32.61
CA ASP A 206 3.85 -21.15 32.91
C ASP A 206 3.13 -20.06 32.10
N GLY A 207 3.88 -19.27 31.33
CA GLY A 207 3.40 -18.17 30.51
C GLY A 207 2.99 -16.93 31.31
N LEU A 208 3.05 -16.93 32.64
CA LEU A 208 2.46 -15.84 33.46
C LEU A 208 3.41 -14.64 33.67
N SER A 209 4.62 -14.71 33.14
CA SER A 209 5.61 -13.62 33.15
C SER A 209 6.61 -13.79 32.01
N GLU A 210 7.30 -12.71 31.61
CA GLU A 210 8.31 -12.75 30.54
C GLU A 210 9.46 -13.73 30.86
N ASP A 211 9.91 -13.82 32.12
CA ASP A 211 10.98 -14.74 32.56
C ASP A 211 10.57 -16.23 32.54
N ALA A 212 9.26 -16.50 32.51
CA ALA A 212 8.67 -17.83 32.50
C ALA A 212 7.66 -17.97 31.34
N ALA A 213 7.96 -17.34 30.20
CA ALA A 213 7.13 -17.41 29.00
C ALA A 213 6.97 -18.85 28.51
N PHE A 214 5.84 -19.13 27.85
CA PHE A 214 5.68 -20.36 27.06
C PHE A 214 6.67 -20.35 25.90
N ASP A 215 7.17 -21.53 25.54
CA ASP A 215 8.15 -21.72 24.46
C ASP A 215 7.54 -22.40 23.23
N SER A 216 6.26 -22.77 23.26
CA SER A 216 5.58 -23.45 22.14
C SER A 216 4.17 -22.92 21.84
N LEU A 217 3.70 -23.16 20.61
CA LEU A 217 2.30 -22.90 20.24
C LEU A 217 1.33 -23.88 20.90
N ASP A 218 1.79 -25.08 21.24
CA ASP A 218 0.96 -26.11 21.89
C ASP A 218 0.52 -25.65 23.27
N ASP A 219 1.37 -24.93 24.01
CA ASP A 219 1.02 -24.35 25.32
C ASP A 219 -0.15 -23.36 25.21
N VAL A 220 -0.14 -22.50 24.19
CA VAL A 220 -1.23 -21.53 23.93
C VAL A 220 -2.48 -22.23 23.44
N ASN A 221 -2.32 -23.16 22.50
CA ASN A 221 -3.44 -23.88 21.91
C ASN A 221 -4.16 -24.76 22.96
N GLY A 222 -3.45 -25.17 24.01
CA GLY A 222 -3.99 -25.88 25.17
C GLY A 222 -4.78 -25.01 26.16
N ILE A 223 -5.00 -23.71 25.89
CA ILE A 223 -5.75 -22.82 26.78
C ILE A 223 -7.07 -22.39 26.13
N ALA A 224 -8.16 -22.49 26.91
CA ALA A 224 -9.43 -21.84 26.59
C ALA A 224 -9.47 -20.45 27.24
N PHE A 225 -9.19 -19.43 26.45
CA PHE A 225 -9.09 -18.04 26.89
C PHE A 225 -10.45 -17.46 27.27
N ALA A 226 -10.44 -16.54 28.22
CA ALA A 226 -11.60 -15.88 28.80
C ALA A 226 -11.52 -14.35 28.61
N PRO A 227 -12.63 -13.60 28.83
CA PRO A 227 -12.65 -12.17 28.61
C PRO A 227 -11.52 -11.40 29.31
N GLY A 228 -10.86 -10.52 28.56
CA GLY A 228 -9.76 -9.66 29.00
C GLY A 228 -8.38 -10.30 28.98
N ASP A 229 -8.27 -11.57 28.57
CA ASP A 229 -6.96 -12.21 28.41
C ASP A 229 -6.11 -11.58 27.31
N LYS A 230 -4.79 -11.70 27.46
CA LYS A 230 -3.82 -11.25 26.48
C LYS A 230 -2.80 -12.35 26.20
N ILE A 231 -2.44 -12.52 24.94
CA ILE A 231 -1.36 -13.40 24.48
C ILE A 231 -0.30 -12.48 23.88
N MET A 232 0.78 -12.25 24.63
CA MET A 232 1.87 -11.36 24.27
C MET A 232 3.04 -12.20 23.73
N ILE A 233 3.36 -12.06 22.45
CA ILE A 233 4.43 -12.82 21.79
C ILE A 233 5.65 -11.90 21.62
N LYS A 234 6.84 -12.38 22.01
CA LYS A 234 8.05 -11.56 22.02
C LYS A 234 8.48 -11.21 20.60
N ALA A 235 8.83 -9.95 20.36
CA ALA A 235 9.47 -9.49 19.14
C ALA A 235 10.66 -10.39 18.75
N GLY A 236 10.75 -10.72 17.47
CA GLY A 236 11.76 -11.63 16.91
C GLY A 236 11.55 -13.12 17.20
N SER A 237 10.47 -13.52 17.88
CA SER A 237 10.16 -14.95 18.03
C SER A 237 9.68 -15.55 16.71
N GLU A 238 10.06 -16.81 16.47
CA GLU A 238 9.60 -17.57 15.32
C GLU A 238 8.99 -18.89 15.80
N PHE A 239 7.73 -19.11 15.46
CA PHE A 239 7.01 -20.33 15.80
C PHE A 239 6.56 -21.04 14.53
N ARG A 240 7.02 -22.27 14.35
CA ARG A 240 6.61 -23.15 13.27
C ARG A 240 5.44 -24.03 13.74
N GLY A 241 4.32 -23.98 13.02
CA GLY A 241 3.09 -24.68 13.38
C GLY A 241 1.87 -23.79 13.22
N GLN A 242 0.80 -24.09 13.95
CA GLN A 242 -0.46 -23.36 13.87
C GLN A 242 -0.80 -22.70 15.20
N LEU A 243 -1.14 -21.41 15.16
CA LEU A 243 -1.77 -20.72 16.27
C LEU A 243 -3.29 -20.87 16.16
N TYR A 244 -3.88 -21.66 17.05
CA TYR A 244 -5.32 -21.95 17.09
C TYR A 244 -5.84 -21.90 18.54
N PRO A 245 -5.84 -20.72 19.17
CA PRO A 245 -6.31 -20.55 20.54
C PRO A 245 -7.83 -20.74 20.64
N LYS A 246 -8.33 -21.14 21.81
CA LYS A 246 -9.76 -21.35 22.06
C LYS A 246 -10.36 -20.25 22.94
N GLY A 247 -11.69 -20.19 23.00
CA GLY A 247 -12.42 -19.28 23.89
C GLY A 247 -12.85 -17.97 23.23
N SER A 248 -13.57 -17.14 23.97
CA SER A 248 -14.15 -15.89 23.47
C SER A 248 -14.08 -14.80 24.52
N GLY A 249 -13.85 -13.56 24.06
CA GLY A 249 -13.89 -12.40 24.91
C GLY A 249 -15.32 -11.93 25.19
N SER A 250 -15.43 -10.66 25.57
CA SER A 250 -16.70 -9.97 25.68
C SER A 250 -16.59 -8.54 25.16
N ALA A 251 -17.72 -7.87 24.94
CA ALA A 251 -17.73 -6.49 24.44
C ALA A 251 -16.92 -5.50 25.30
N ASP A 252 -16.86 -5.72 26.62
CA ASP A 252 -16.10 -4.86 27.54
C ASP A 252 -14.64 -5.30 27.73
N ALA A 253 -14.29 -6.49 27.26
CA ALA A 253 -13.00 -7.14 27.51
C ALA A 253 -12.71 -8.19 26.42
N PRO A 254 -12.26 -7.76 25.23
CA PRO A 254 -11.84 -8.69 24.18
C PRO A 254 -10.59 -9.48 24.61
N ILE A 255 -10.33 -10.59 23.93
CA ILE A 255 -9.05 -11.30 24.02
C ILE A 255 -8.11 -10.70 22.98
N VAL A 256 -6.87 -10.42 23.37
CA VAL A 256 -5.89 -9.73 22.51
C VAL A 256 -4.67 -10.60 22.29
N VAL A 257 -4.31 -10.84 21.03
CA VAL A 257 -2.97 -11.31 20.64
C VAL A 257 -2.16 -10.09 20.22
N ASP A 258 -0.99 -9.90 20.80
CA ASP A 258 -0.13 -8.76 20.49
C ASP A 258 1.36 -9.09 20.67
N MET A 259 2.22 -8.15 20.30
CA MET A 259 3.67 -8.22 20.46
C MET A 259 4.11 -7.56 21.78
N TYR A 260 5.17 -8.07 22.41
CA TYR A 260 5.94 -7.35 23.43
C TYR A 260 7.44 -7.30 23.10
N GLY A 261 8.15 -6.34 23.67
CA GLY A 261 9.54 -6.06 23.34
C GLY A 261 9.69 -5.21 22.06
N GLU A 262 10.94 -4.96 21.67
CA GLU A 262 11.29 -4.16 20.50
C GLU A 262 11.92 -5.03 19.41
N GLY A 263 11.72 -4.66 18.15
CA GLY A 263 12.29 -5.35 16.99
C GLY A 263 11.24 -5.82 15.99
N GLU A 264 11.58 -6.88 15.26
CA GLU A 264 10.72 -7.47 14.24
C GLU A 264 9.48 -8.13 14.85
N LYS A 265 8.33 -8.05 14.16
CA LYS A 265 7.10 -8.72 14.60
C LYS A 265 7.29 -10.25 14.70
N PRO A 266 6.71 -10.91 15.71
CA PRO A 266 6.81 -12.36 15.86
C PRO A 266 6.19 -13.09 14.67
N LEU A 267 6.89 -14.12 14.19
CA LEU A 267 6.49 -14.92 13.04
C LEU A 267 5.74 -16.18 13.46
N ILE A 268 4.55 -16.37 12.89
CA ILE A 268 3.82 -17.64 12.86
C ILE A 268 3.97 -18.24 11.46
N ASP A 269 4.76 -19.30 11.36
CA ASP A 269 4.95 -20.06 10.12
C ASP A 269 4.06 -21.30 10.14
N GLY A 270 3.02 -21.27 9.30
CA GLY A 270 2.08 -22.36 9.10
C GLY A 270 2.69 -23.66 8.55
N ASP A 271 3.98 -23.68 8.20
CA ASP A 271 4.71 -24.86 7.73
C ASP A 271 4.08 -25.55 6.52
N GLY A 272 3.53 -24.76 5.60
CA GLY A 272 2.87 -25.26 4.40
C GLY A 272 1.58 -26.05 4.66
N ARG A 273 1.02 -25.98 5.88
CA ARG A 273 -0.26 -26.59 6.27
C ARG A 273 -1.34 -26.28 5.25
N SER A 274 -2.03 -27.32 4.82
CA SER A 274 -3.01 -27.24 3.75
C SER A 274 -4.19 -28.17 3.97
N SER A 275 -5.35 -27.77 3.45
CA SER A 275 -6.52 -28.63 3.31
C SER A 275 -6.80 -28.96 1.85
N ASP A 276 -7.47 -30.09 1.62
CA ASP A 276 -7.98 -30.45 0.31
C ASP A 276 -9.14 -29.55 -0.11
N ALA A 277 -9.29 -29.38 -1.43
CA ALA A 277 -10.49 -28.77 -1.97
C ALA A 277 -11.72 -29.60 -1.55
N PRO A 278 -12.73 -28.97 -0.95
CA PRO A 278 -13.88 -29.63 -0.35
C PRO A 278 -14.79 -30.20 -1.44
N SER A 279 -15.45 -31.30 -1.14
CA SER A 279 -16.48 -31.87 -1.98
C SER A 279 -17.79 -31.07 -1.84
N PHE A 280 -18.68 -31.18 -2.83
CA PHE A 280 -20.03 -30.58 -2.75
C PHE A 280 -20.90 -31.19 -1.62
N ARG A 281 -20.41 -32.23 -0.93
CA ARG A 281 -21.06 -32.86 0.23
C ARG A 281 -20.50 -32.38 1.57
N ASP A 282 -19.51 -31.50 1.55
CA ASP A 282 -18.86 -31.01 2.76
C ASP A 282 -19.58 -29.73 3.21
N ASN A 283 -19.90 -29.64 4.50
CA ASN A 283 -20.67 -28.54 5.08
C ASN A 283 -19.83 -27.57 5.92
N GLY A 284 -18.50 -27.71 5.94
CA GLY A 284 -17.64 -27.02 6.90
C GLY A 284 -17.60 -27.73 8.26
N PRO A 285 -16.74 -27.28 9.20
CA PRO A 285 -15.71 -26.26 8.99
C PRO A 285 -14.64 -26.82 8.07
N PHE A 286 -14.05 -25.97 7.24
CA PHE A 286 -13.07 -26.43 6.25
C PHE A 286 -11.64 -26.31 6.77
N GLY A 287 -11.50 -25.72 7.95
CA GLY A 287 -10.76 -26.39 9.00
C GLY A 287 -9.43 -25.74 9.35
N GLU A 288 -8.99 -26.18 10.51
CA GLU A 288 -7.70 -26.00 11.16
C GLU A 288 -6.53 -26.42 10.27
N ALA A 289 -6.67 -27.49 9.48
CA ALA A 289 -5.56 -28.09 8.73
C ALA A 289 -4.92 -27.16 7.67
N GLY A 290 -5.59 -26.11 7.22
CA GLY A 290 -5.17 -25.25 6.10
C GLY A 290 -4.76 -23.82 6.47
N SER A 291 -4.54 -23.49 7.73
CA SER A 291 -4.29 -22.12 8.19
C SER A 291 -3.13 -22.01 9.17
N ALA A 292 -2.38 -20.91 9.10
CA ALA A 292 -1.32 -20.60 10.08
C ALA A 292 -1.90 -20.03 11.39
N VAL A 293 -2.88 -19.12 11.28
CA VAL A 293 -3.66 -18.60 12.42
C VAL A 293 -5.13 -18.90 12.17
N TYR A 294 -5.79 -19.53 13.16
CA TYR A 294 -7.18 -19.97 13.03
C TYR A 294 -8.01 -19.55 14.23
N LEU A 295 -9.22 -19.06 13.97
CA LEU A 295 -10.29 -18.92 14.96
C LEU A 295 -11.56 -19.60 14.43
N CYS A 296 -12.28 -20.35 15.26
CA CYS A 296 -13.50 -21.04 14.86
C CYS A 296 -14.60 -20.95 15.92
N ASN A 297 -15.75 -20.38 15.54
CA ASN A 297 -16.86 -20.07 16.45
C ASN A 297 -16.45 -19.22 17.66
N GLN A 298 -15.56 -18.25 17.43
CA GLN A 298 -15.06 -17.34 18.44
C GLN A 298 -15.48 -15.90 18.16
N GLN A 299 -15.53 -15.07 19.20
CA GLN A 299 -15.92 -13.66 19.13
C GLN A 299 -15.17 -12.83 20.17
N TYR A 300 -15.11 -11.51 19.94
CA TYR A 300 -14.36 -10.55 20.75
C TYR A 300 -12.86 -10.87 20.81
N TRP A 301 -12.25 -10.94 19.63
CA TRP A 301 -10.83 -11.18 19.43
C TRP A 301 -10.17 -10.03 18.68
N GLU A 302 -8.98 -9.65 19.14
CA GLU A 302 -8.08 -8.75 18.43
C GLU A 302 -6.76 -9.49 18.15
N ILE A 303 -6.31 -9.51 16.89
CA ILE A 303 -5.04 -10.09 16.45
C ILE A 303 -4.17 -8.95 15.91
N ASN A 304 -3.09 -8.64 16.63
CA ASN A 304 -2.26 -7.48 16.35
C ASN A 304 -0.80 -7.85 16.13
N ASN A 305 -0.11 -7.10 15.27
CA ASN A 305 1.36 -7.06 15.19
C ASN A 305 2.03 -8.42 14.97
N LEU A 306 1.42 -9.30 14.17
CA LEU A 306 2.01 -10.60 13.80
C LEU A 306 2.61 -10.58 12.39
N ARG A 307 3.67 -11.35 12.21
CA ARG A 307 4.08 -11.86 10.90
C ARG A 307 3.49 -13.25 10.71
N VAL A 308 2.92 -13.53 9.54
CA VAL A 308 2.24 -14.81 9.25
C VAL A 308 2.60 -15.29 7.86
N THR A 309 3.11 -16.51 7.76
CA THR A 309 3.38 -17.19 6.48
C THR A 309 2.82 -18.60 6.47
N ASN A 310 2.59 -19.15 5.28
CA ASN A 310 2.13 -20.53 5.08
C ASN A 310 2.52 -21.01 3.67
N TRP A 311 3.82 -21.02 3.40
CA TRP A 311 4.38 -21.42 2.12
C TRP A 311 4.76 -22.90 2.09
N SER A 312 4.68 -23.53 0.91
CA SER A 312 5.23 -24.86 0.67
C SER A 312 5.74 -24.95 -0.77
N ASP A 313 6.88 -25.59 -1.01
CA ASP A 313 7.39 -25.85 -2.36
C ASP A 313 6.90 -27.19 -2.96
N ASP A 314 5.88 -27.81 -2.37
CA ASP A 314 5.39 -29.15 -2.73
C ASP A 314 4.79 -29.28 -4.14
N GLY A 315 4.56 -28.17 -4.84
CA GLY A 315 3.98 -28.17 -6.18
C GLY A 315 2.46 -28.36 -6.19
N GLN A 316 1.80 -28.47 -5.03
CA GLN A 316 0.40 -28.86 -4.93
C GLN A 316 -0.52 -27.64 -4.82
N ASP A 317 -1.55 -27.64 -5.66
CA ASP A 317 -2.65 -26.68 -5.60
C ASP A 317 -3.64 -27.12 -4.50
N LYS A 318 -3.48 -26.53 -3.31
CA LYS A 318 -4.21 -26.86 -2.09
C LYS A 318 -4.70 -25.59 -1.40
N GLU A 319 -5.67 -25.72 -0.52
CA GLU A 319 -6.14 -24.58 0.25
C GLU A 319 -5.14 -24.26 1.36
N ARG A 320 -4.66 -23.02 1.36
CA ARG A 320 -3.83 -22.47 2.43
C ARG A 320 -4.30 -21.05 2.75
N SER A 321 -4.23 -20.70 4.03
CA SER A 321 -4.56 -19.37 4.53
C SER A 321 -3.48 -18.89 5.50
N GLY A 322 -3.26 -17.56 5.53
CA GLY A 322 -2.53 -16.91 6.60
C GLY A 322 -3.39 -16.89 7.86
N ILE A 323 -4.32 -15.94 7.94
CA ILE A 323 -5.27 -15.79 9.05
C ILE A 323 -6.68 -16.17 8.58
N ARG A 324 -7.28 -17.18 9.21
CA ARG A 324 -8.65 -17.63 8.89
C ARG A 324 -9.54 -17.55 10.13
N VAL A 325 -10.71 -16.92 9.98
CA VAL A 325 -11.75 -16.86 11.00
C VAL A 325 -13.01 -17.52 10.45
N GLU A 326 -13.46 -18.60 11.09
CA GLU A 326 -14.62 -19.39 10.68
C GLU A 326 -15.76 -19.32 11.71
N ALA A 327 -17.01 -19.37 11.23
CA ALA A 327 -18.19 -19.46 12.08
C ALA A 327 -19.31 -20.30 11.46
N TRP A 328 -20.11 -20.95 12.32
CA TRP A 328 -21.27 -21.77 11.93
C TRP A 328 -22.25 -22.12 13.05
N GLY A 329 -23.27 -22.91 12.71
CA GLY A 329 -24.28 -23.43 13.63
C GLY A 329 -25.41 -22.44 13.92
N GLY A 330 -25.44 -21.32 13.21
CA GLY A 330 -26.33 -20.19 13.44
C GLY A 330 -25.83 -19.24 14.52
N GLY A 331 -26.17 -17.96 14.39
CA GLY A 331 -25.84 -16.91 15.35
C GLY A 331 -25.03 -15.76 14.74
N THR A 332 -24.85 -14.72 15.54
CA THR A 332 -24.00 -13.56 15.19
C THR A 332 -22.75 -13.60 16.04
N TYR A 333 -21.59 -13.55 15.39
CA TYR A 333 -20.28 -13.52 16.01
C TYR A 333 -19.73 -12.10 15.94
N HIS A 334 -19.40 -11.53 17.09
CA HIS A 334 -19.08 -10.11 17.18
C HIS A 334 -17.58 -9.86 17.29
N HIS A 335 -17.12 -8.70 16.81
CA HIS A 335 -15.85 -8.09 17.18
C HIS A 335 -14.63 -8.97 16.86
N ILE A 336 -14.29 -9.03 15.57
CA ILE A 336 -13.09 -9.68 15.06
C ILE A 336 -12.21 -8.61 14.43
N HIS A 337 -11.14 -8.24 15.11
CA HIS A 337 -10.22 -7.19 14.68
C HIS A 337 -8.86 -7.78 14.33
N ILE A 338 -8.34 -7.49 13.15
CA ILE A 338 -7.03 -7.93 12.66
C ILE A 338 -6.25 -6.68 12.25
N LYS A 339 -5.21 -6.33 13.00
CA LYS A 339 -4.55 -5.03 12.90
C LYS A 339 -3.04 -5.13 12.77
N ASN A 340 -2.46 -4.34 11.89
CA ASN A 340 -1.01 -4.15 11.78
C ASN A 340 -0.22 -5.46 11.58
N CYS A 341 -0.82 -6.50 10.98
CA CYS A 341 -0.15 -7.76 10.68
C CYS A 341 0.56 -7.71 9.32
N GLU A 342 1.57 -8.55 9.15
CA GLU A 342 2.31 -8.79 7.91
C GLU A 342 2.05 -10.24 7.47
N ILE A 343 1.26 -10.42 6.42
CA ILE A 343 0.90 -11.73 5.88
C ILE A 343 1.59 -11.90 4.54
N PHE A 344 2.49 -12.86 4.43
CA PHE A 344 3.31 -13.02 3.23
C PHE A 344 3.55 -14.48 2.89
N ASP A 345 3.83 -14.73 1.61
CA ASP A 345 4.13 -16.06 1.09
C ASP A 345 3.06 -17.09 1.48
N ILE A 346 1.83 -16.85 1.06
CA ILE A 346 0.73 -17.81 1.24
C ILE A 346 0.52 -18.57 -0.07
N ARG A 347 0.90 -19.84 -0.12
CA ARG A 347 0.67 -20.69 -1.29
C ARG A 347 -0.71 -21.37 -1.25
N GLY A 348 -1.76 -20.56 -1.19
CA GLY A 348 -3.12 -21.07 -1.27
C GLY A 348 -3.53 -21.57 -2.65
N TYR A 349 -4.80 -21.88 -2.79
CA TYR A 349 -5.35 -22.51 -3.99
C TYR A 349 -5.38 -21.50 -5.14
N ASN A 350 -4.72 -21.81 -6.25
CA ASN A 350 -4.56 -20.97 -7.44
C ASN A 350 -5.54 -21.36 -8.57
N GLY A 351 -6.30 -22.44 -8.40
CA GLY A 351 -7.32 -22.85 -9.37
C GLY A 351 -8.58 -21.96 -9.36
N GLN A 352 -9.52 -22.31 -10.23
CA GLN A 352 -10.86 -21.71 -10.30
C GLN A 352 -11.91 -22.78 -10.01
N ASP A 353 -12.70 -22.55 -8.95
CA ASP A 353 -13.86 -23.39 -8.69
C ASP A 353 -14.88 -23.27 -9.83
N SER A 354 -15.55 -24.38 -10.15
CA SER A 354 -16.62 -24.40 -11.13
C SER A 354 -17.72 -23.40 -10.76
N ILE A 355 -17.98 -22.46 -11.66
CA ILE A 355 -19.08 -21.50 -11.58
C ILE A 355 -20.34 -22.26 -12.07
N TRP A 356 -20.98 -23.06 -11.22
CA TRP A 356 -22.05 -23.99 -11.61
C TRP A 356 -23.27 -23.30 -12.29
N ASP A 357 -23.95 -24.05 -13.18
CA ASP A 357 -25.06 -23.59 -14.02
C ASP A 357 -26.29 -23.07 -13.23
N VAL A 358 -26.82 -21.94 -13.70
CA VAL A 358 -28.06 -21.31 -13.25
C VAL A 358 -29.27 -22.14 -13.69
N VAL A 359 -30.14 -22.58 -12.76
CA VAL A 359 -31.38 -23.28 -13.14
C VAL A 359 -32.51 -22.26 -13.46
N PRO A 360 -33.11 -22.26 -14.67
CA PRO A 360 -33.80 -21.08 -15.22
C PRO A 360 -35.26 -20.83 -14.81
N GLN A 361 -35.78 -21.30 -13.67
CA GLN A 361 -37.14 -20.91 -13.21
C GLN A 361 -37.22 -20.72 -11.69
N GLY A 362 -37.16 -19.45 -11.26
CA GLY A 362 -37.39 -19.02 -9.87
C GLY A 362 -36.43 -17.96 -9.33
N GLY A 363 -35.28 -17.73 -10.01
CA GLY A 363 -34.17 -16.83 -9.59
C GLY A 363 -33.40 -17.45 -8.42
N GLY A 364 -32.09 -17.40 -8.20
CA GLY A 364 -30.86 -16.91 -8.84
C GLY A 364 -29.71 -17.75 -8.23
N THR A 365 -28.45 -17.50 -8.61
CA THR A 365 -27.26 -18.38 -8.41
C THR A 365 -27.20 -19.22 -7.12
N THR A 366 -27.49 -20.50 -7.23
CA THR A 366 -27.36 -21.46 -6.13
C THR A 366 -25.91 -21.93 -5.97
N PHE A 367 -25.22 -21.37 -4.98
CA PHE A 367 -23.85 -21.75 -4.59
C PHE A 367 -23.83 -22.96 -3.65
N TYR A 368 -24.36 -24.11 -4.07
CA TYR A 368 -24.39 -25.26 -3.16
C TYR A 368 -22.99 -25.86 -2.98
N GLY A 369 -22.55 -25.90 -1.73
CA GLY A 369 -21.31 -26.54 -1.33
C GLY A 369 -20.16 -25.56 -1.14
N ALA A 370 -18.98 -26.13 -1.00
CA ALA A 370 -17.82 -25.45 -0.47
C ALA A 370 -16.97 -24.82 -1.59
N ARG A 371 -16.82 -23.49 -1.54
CA ARG A 371 -16.05 -22.71 -2.51
C ARG A 371 -14.65 -22.43 -1.95
N THR A 372 -13.65 -23.10 -2.50
CA THR A 372 -12.24 -22.96 -2.15
C THR A 372 -11.71 -21.55 -2.37
N THR A 373 -12.05 -20.98 -3.53
CA THR A 373 -11.44 -19.76 -4.06
C THR A 373 -11.62 -18.53 -3.19
N HIS A 374 -12.54 -18.51 -2.23
CA HIS A 374 -12.83 -17.34 -1.38
C HIS A 374 -12.44 -17.52 0.09
N ARG A 375 -11.76 -18.63 0.40
CA ARG A 375 -11.36 -18.98 1.76
C ARG A 375 -9.90 -19.42 1.81
N THR A 376 -9.10 -18.89 0.90
CA THR A 376 -7.68 -19.17 0.72
C THR A 376 -6.95 -17.86 0.39
N GLY A 377 -5.69 -17.76 0.79
CA GLY A 377 -4.88 -16.54 0.65
C GLY A 377 -4.59 -15.86 1.98
N GLY A 378 -4.45 -14.53 1.98
CA GLY A 378 -3.97 -13.79 3.15
C GLY A 378 -4.89 -13.89 4.37
N ILE A 379 -5.98 -13.13 4.36
CA ILE A 379 -6.96 -13.06 5.45
C ILE A 379 -8.34 -13.51 4.94
N ASN A 380 -8.98 -14.44 5.64
CA ASN A 380 -10.30 -14.96 5.25
C ASN A 380 -11.27 -14.98 6.43
N VAL A 381 -12.40 -14.28 6.29
CA VAL A 381 -13.54 -14.33 7.24
C VAL A 381 -14.68 -15.10 6.61
N VAL A 382 -15.01 -16.27 7.15
CA VAL A 382 -15.83 -17.27 6.48
C VAL A 382 -16.93 -17.75 7.41
N SER A 383 -18.18 -17.58 7.01
CA SER A 383 -19.32 -18.22 7.67
C SER A 383 -19.89 -19.32 6.79
N TYR A 384 -20.56 -20.30 7.40
CA TYR A 384 -21.28 -21.32 6.64
C TYR A 384 -22.65 -21.63 7.22
N THR A 385 -23.51 -22.12 6.33
CA THR A 385 -24.86 -22.58 6.68
C THR A 385 -24.88 -24.10 6.72
N GLU A 386 -25.16 -24.70 7.87
CA GLU A 386 -25.20 -26.16 8.01
C GLU A 386 -26.39 -26.75 7.24
N ARG A 387 -26.20 -27.91 6.57
CA ARG A 387 -27.22 -28.53 5.71
C ARG A 387 -27.29 -30.06 5.83
N ASP A 388 -28.47 -30.64 5.64
CA ASP A 388 -28.63 -32.09 5.48
C ASP A 388 -28.26 -32.52 4.05
N LEU A 389 -26.99 -32.89 3.85
CA LEU A 389 -26.48 -33.40 2.57
C LEU A 389 -26.56 -34.92 2.44
N SER A 390 -27.24 -35.62 3.36
CA SER A 390 -27.31 -37.10 3.37
C SER A 390 -27.89 -37.70 2.09
N GLN A 391 -28.71 -36.94 1.35
CA GLN A 391 -29.33 -37.32 0.09
C GLN A 391 -28.74 -36.60 -1.14
N ALA A 392 -27.73 -35.73 -0.97
CA ALA A 392 -27.17 -34.94 -2.06
C ALA A 392 -26.42 -35.84 -3.05
N THR A 393 -26.91 -35.97 -4.29
CA THR A 393 -26.28 -36.78 -5.35
C THR A 393 -25.61 -35.94 -6.43
N SER A 394 -25.75 -34.61 -6.36
CA SER A 394 -25.18 -33.65 -7.29
C SER A 394 -24.97 -32.30 -6.60
N PRO A 395 -23.98 -31.49 -7.02
CA PRO A 395 -23.82 -30.09 -6.61
C PRO A 395 -25.06 -29.20 -6.89
N SER A 396 -26.02 -29.66 -7.69
CA SER A 396 -27.22 -28.89 -8.04
C SER A 396 -28.39 -29.02 -7.04
N THR A 397 -28.24 -29.85 -6.00
CA THR A 397 -29.32 -30.12 -5.03
C THR A 397 -28.94 -29.64 -3.64
N ALA A 398 -29.59 -28.58 -3.15
CA ALA A 398 -29.51 -28.18 -1.75
C ALA A 398 -29.99 -29.30 -0.83
N GLY A 399 -29.23 -29.59 0.23
CA GLY A 399 -29.80 -30.15 1.45
C GLY A 399 -30.68 -29.13 2.17
N ALA A 400 -31.54 -29.61 3.09
CA ALA A 400 -32.29 -28.70 3.98
C ALA A 400 -31.32 -27.97 4.92
N VAL A 401 -31.52 -26.67 5.15
CA VAL A 401 -30.78 -25.92 6.18
C VAL A 401 -31.06 -26.52 7.56
N LEU A 402 -30.00 -26.77 8.33
CA LEU A 402 -30.05 -27.32 9.68
C LEU A 402 -29.93 -26.24 10.77
N ASP A 403 -29.28 -25.11 10.47
CA ASP A 403 -29.15 -24.01 11.41
C ASP A 403 -30.51 -23.45 11.85
N GLU A 404 -30.62 -23.05 13.12
CA GLU A 404 -31.82 -22.38 13.65
C GLU A 404 -31.98 -20.94 13.12
N GLY A 405 -30.92 -20.36 12.57
CA GLY A 405 -30.89 -19.01 11.99
C GLY A 405 -29.59 -18.74 11.21
N PRO A 406 -29.42 -17.56 10.63
CA PRO A 406 -28.21 -17.21 9.89
C PRO A 406 -26.97 -17.24 10.76
N THR A 407 -25.86 -17.71 10.21
CA THR A 407 -24.51 -17.53 10.77
C THR A 407 -23.88 -16.30 10.11
N ILE A 408 -23.59 -15.25 10.87
CA ILE A 408 -22.94 -14.04 10.36
C ILE A 408 -21.89 -13.51 11.34
N PHE A 409 -20.92 -12.76 10.82
CA PHE A 409 -20.09 -11.84 11.59
C PHE A 409 -20.68 -10.43 11.63
N ASP A 410 -20.45 -9.76 12.74
CA ASP A 410 -20.76 -8.36 13.00
C ASP A 410 -19.56 -7.70 13.68
N ASP A 411 -19.24 -6.44 13.33
CA ASP A 411 -18.06 -5.73 13.84
C ASP A 411 -16.75 -6.46 13.47
N VAL A 412 -16.43 -6.42 12.17
CA VAL A 412 -15.16 -6.96 11.63
C VAL A 412 -14.30 -5.79 11.21
N LEU A 413 -13.08 -5.70 11.74
CA LEU A 413 -12.10 -4.67 11.36
C LEU A 413 -10.83 -5.34 10.84
N ILE A 414 -10.44 -5.02 9.61
CA ILE A 414 -9.16 -5.43 9.03
C ILE A 414 -8.39 -4.15 8.68
N GLU A 415 -7.41 -3.80 9.49
CA GLU A 415 -6.75 -2.48 9.43
C GLU A 415 -5.22 -2.53 9.43
N GLY A 416 -4.57 -1.71 8.61
CA GLY A 416 -3.12 -1.49 8.72
C GLY A 416 -2.27 -2.71 8.35
N ASN A 417 -2.85 -3.73 7.72
CA ASN A 417 -2.14 -4.96 7.42
C ASN A 417 -1.37 -4.84 6.09
N LYS A 418 -0.22 -5.50 6.01
CA LYS A 418 0.54 -5.71 4.78
C LYS A 418 0.36 -7.14 4.32
N ILE A 419 -0.12 -7.34 3.10
CA ILE A 419 -0.37 -8.65 2.50
C ILE A 419 0.39 -8.76 1.20
N GLU A 420 1.30 -9.73 1.09
CA GLU A 420 2.16 -9.87 -0.09
C GLU A 420 2.28 -11.32 -0.57
N ASN A 421 2.48 -11.52 -1.88
CA ASN A 421 2.80 -12.82 -2.48
C ASN A 421 1.82 -13.95 -2.10
N CYS A 422 0.52 -13.67 -2.21
CA CYS A 422 -0.54 -14.60 -1.82
C CYS A 422 -1.23 -15.25 -3.02
N HIS A 423 -1.47 -16.56 -2.90
CA HIS A 423 -2.34 -17.34 -3.76
C HIS A 423 -3.61 -17.69 -2.96
N SER A 424 -4.83 -17.52 -3.44
CA SER A 424 -5.24 -16.72 -4.61
C SER A 424 -5.44 -15.24 -4.30
N ASN A 425 -5.94 -14.88 -3.10
CA ASN A 425 -6.42 -13.53 -2.82
C ASN A 425 -5.75 -12.91 -1.59
N GLY A 426 -5.85 -11.58 -1.46
CA GLY A 426 -5.40 -10.86 -0.27
C GLY A 426 -6.36 -11.02 0.91
N ILE A 427 -7.51 -10.32 0.87
CA ILE A 427 -8.51 -10.28 1.94
C ILE A 427 -9.86 -10.74 1.39
N THR A 428 -10.57 -11.62 2.10
CA THR A 428 -11.92 -12.03 1.73
C THR A 428 -12.88 -12.09 2.91
N THR A 429 -14.15 -11.76 2.66
CA THR A 429 -15.28 -12.18 3.50
C THR A 429 -16.21 -13.06 2.68
N THR A 430 -16.91 -14.03 3.27
CA THR A 430 -17.91 -14.82 2.55
C THR A 430 -18.87 -15.57 3.48
N ASN A 431 -20.06 -15.89 2.97
CA ASN A 431 -20.97 -16.88 3.55
C ASN A 431 -21.22 -18.04 2.58
N ILE A 432 -21.01 -19.27 3.04
CA ILE A 432 -21.24 -20.50 2.27
C ILE A 432 -22.65 -21.01 2.56
N ARG A 433 -23.66 -20.31 2.04
CA ARG A 433 -25.09 -20.66 2.17
C ARG A 433 -25.63 -21.48 1.01
N GLY A 434 -25.40 -21.01 -0.22
CA GLY A 434 -25.76 -21.72 -1.45
C GLY A 434 -27.19 -21.62 -1.97
N GLU A 435 -28.06 -20.85 -1.35
CA GLU A 435 -29.39 -20.51 -1.88
C GLU A 435 -29.44 -19.05 -2.38
N LEU A 436 -30.55 -18.68 -3.01
CA LEU A 436 -30.99 -17.32 -3.38
C LEU A 436 -30.49 -16.21 -2.43
N ASP A 437 -30.26 -15.00 -2.96
CA ASP A 437 -29.89 -13.82 -2.18
C ASP A 437 -30.81 -13.63 -0.96
N ASP A 438 -30.22 -13.76 0.23
CA ASP A 438 -30.88 -13.52 1.50
C ASP A 438 -29.97 -12.62 2.34
N ARG A 439 -30.42 -11.37 2.54
CA ARG A 439 -29.66 -10.36 3.27
C ARG A 439 -29.44 -10.72 4.73
N ALA A 440 -30.24 -11.63 5.30
CA ALA A 440 -30.06 -12.07 6.68
C ALA A 440 -28.73 -12.82 6.90
N TYR A 441 -28.08 -13.28 5.82
CA TYR A 441 -26.79 -13.99 5.83
C TYR A 441 -25.60 -13.10 5.47
N ARG A 442 -25.81 -11.79 5.32
CA ARG A 442 -24.76 -10.82 5.05
C ARG A 442 -24.13 -10.35 6.37
N HIS A 443 -22.82 -10.25 6.40
CA HIS A 443 -22.04 -9.67 7.48
C HIS A 443 -22.33 -8.17 7.61
N THR A 444 -22.34 -7.67 8.84
CA THR A 444 -22.65 -6.27 9.16
C THR A 444 -21.47 -5.59 9.84
N ASN A 445 -21.39 -4.25 9.76
CA ASN A 445 -20.33 -3.47 10.39
C ASN A 445 -18.92 -3.99 10.03
N VAL A 446 -18.70 -4.28 8.76
CA VAL A 446 -17.40 -4.71 8.23
C VAL A 446 -16.64 -3.49 7.74
N VAL A 447 -15.41 -3.33 8.22
CA VAL A 447 -14.50 -2.25 7.82
C VAL A 447 -13.16 -2.86 7.41
N ILE A 448 -12.71 -2.55 6.19
CA ILE A 448 -11.42 -2.95 5.65
C ILE A 448 -10.68 -1.68 5.27
N ARG A 449 -9.65 -1.28 6.03
CA ARG A 449 -9.01 0.01 5.81
C ARG A 449 -7.50 0.07 5.97
N ASN A 450 -6.85 0.98 5.26
CA ASN A 450 -5.42 1.25 5.40
C ASN A 450 -4.55 -0.02 5.25
N ASN A 451 -4.99 -0.99 4.45
CA ASN A 451 -4.21 -2.20 4.16
C ASN A 451 -3.43 -2.02 2.86
N GLU A 452 -2.25 -2.65 2.79
CA GLU A 452 -1.42 -2.74 1.60
C GLU A 452 -1.45 -4.18 1.09
N VAL A 453 -1.97 -4.41 -0.12
CA VAL A 453 -2.08 -5.73 -0.75
C VAL A 453 -1.29 -5.73 -2.04
N LYS A 454 -0.19 -6.48 -2.07
CA LYS A 454 0.75 -6.53 -3.19
C LYS A 454 0.94 -7.94 -3.74
N ASN A 455 1.20 -8.03 -5.04
CA ASN A 455 1.66 -9.27 -5.67
C ASN A 455 0.74 -10.48 -5.37
N VAL A 456 -0.57 -10.30 -5.54
CA VAL A 456 -1.55 -11.39 -5.36
C VAL A 456 -1.87 -12.06 -6.69
N GLN A 457 -2.06 -13.38 -6.68
CA GLN A 457 -2.25 -14.12 -7.93
C GLN A 457 -3.60 -13.84 -8.61
N ARG A 458 -4.60 -13.43 -7.82
CA ARG A 458 -5.97 -13.22 -8.30
C ARG A 458 -6.58 -11.90 -7.82
N ALA A 459 -7.32 -11.89 -6.71
CA ALA A 459 -8.02 -10.69 -6.25
C ALA A 459 -7.34 -10.05 -5.03
N GLY A 460 -7.39 -8.72 -4.92
CA GLY A 460 -6.88 -7.99 -3.76
C GLY A 460 -7.80 -8.15 -2.56
N ILE A 461 -8.94 -7.44 -2.57
CA ILE A 461 -9.90 -7.37 -1.47
C ILE A 461 -11.29 -7.77 -1.96
N VAL A 462 -11.94 -8.70 -1.27
CA VAL A 462 -13.21 -9.29 -1.71
C VAL A 462 -14.26 -9.36 -0.59
N PRO A 463 -14.99 -8.28 -0.30
CA PRO A 463 -15.98 -8.25 0.78
C PRO A 463 -17.33 -8.83 0.35
N LEU A 464 -17.41 -10.15 0.19
CA LEU A 464 -18.64 -10.85 -0.21
C LEU A 464 -19.61 -11.02 0.96
N TYR A 465 -20.90 -11.11 0.64
CA TYR A 465 -21.97 -11.28 1.62
C TYR A 465 -21.89 -10.23 2.72
N THR A 466 -21.96 -8.96 2.35
CA THR A 466 -21.85 -7.83 3.29
C THR A 466 -23.02 -6.86 3.14
N SER A 467 -23.40 -6.22 4.24
CA SER A 467 -24.39 -5.14 4.26
C SER A 467 -23.77 -3.94 4.96
N GLY A 468 -23.53 -2.86 4.21
CA GLY A 468 -22.91 -1.65 4.74
C GLY A 468 -21.39 -1.74 4.92
N VAL A 469 -20.69 -2.56 4.13
CA VAL A 469 -19.22 -2.65 4.23
C VAL A 469 -18.56 -1.34 3.83
N LEU A 470 -17.56 -0.92 4.61
CA LEU A 470 -16.66 0.18 4.29
C LEU A 470 -15.29 -0.38 3.88
N VAL A 471 -14.83 -0.05 2.68
CA VAL A 471 -13.48 -0.36 2.19
C VAL A 471 -12.78 0.94 1.89
N GLU A 472 -11.79 1.34 2.71
CA GLU A 472 -11.17 2.66 2.57
C GLU A 472 -9.66 2.77 2.79
N GLY A 473 -8.98 3.67 2.09
CA GLY A 473 -7.55 3.92 2.33
C GLY A 473 -6.63 2.75 1.99
N ASN A 474 -7.10 1.75 1.23
CA ASN A 474 -6.29 0.58 0.91
C ASN A 474 -5.48 0.80 -0.38
N LEU A 475 -4.26 0.26 -0.41
CA LEU A 475 -3.46 0.10 -1.63
C LEU A 475 -3.59 -1.36 -2.11
N VAL A 476 -4.02 -1.57 -3.35
CA VAL A 476 -3.98 -2.87 -4.03
C VAL A 476 -3.15 -2.75 -5.29
N ASP A 477 -1.97 -3.33 -5.29
CA ASP A 477 -1.00 -3.23 -6.38
C ASP A 477 -0.61 -4.62 -6.88
N THR A 478 -0.56 -4.79 -8.20
CA THR A 478 -0.10 -6.02 -8.85
C THR A 478 -0.95 -7.23 -8.43
N PHE A 479 -2.19 -7.23 -8.91
CA PHE A 479 -3.13 -8.33 -8.75
C PHE A 479 -3.41 -9.01 -10.10
N GLN A 480 -4.19 -10.09 -10.06
CA GLN A 480 -4.60 -10.85 -11.24
C GLN A 480 -3.43 -11.27 -12.13
N GLN A 481 -2.40 -11.85 -11.51
CA GLN A 481 -1.19 -12.34 -12.18
C GLN A 481 -1.40 -13.67 -12.91
N SER A 482 -2.32 -14.50 -12.40
CA SER A 482 -2.59 -15.83 -12.93
C SER A 482 -3.71 -15.79 -13.98
N TYR A 483 -3.60 -16.68 -14.99
CA TYR A 483 -4.70 -16.95 -15.94
C TYR A 483 -5.59 -18.12 -15.49
N ALA A 484 -5.32 -18.71 -14.31
CA ALA A 484 -6.03 -19.88 -13.82
C ALA A 484 -7.44 -19.58 -13.26
N GLY A 485 -7.75 -18.31 -13.01
CA GLY A 485 -9.06 -17.87 -12.51
C GLY A 485 -9.31 -16.38 -12.75
N TYR A 486 -10.48 -15.92 -12.33
CA TYR A 486 -10.94 -14.54 -12.52
C TYR A 486 -10.82 -13.72 -11.23
N GLY A 487 -10.46 -12.44 -11.34
CA GLY A 487 -10.29 -11.56 -10.21
C GLY A 487 -10.13 -10.09 -10.59
N CYS A 488 -10.52 -9.23 -9.65
CA CYS A 488 -10.36 -7.77 -9.70
C CYS A 488 -9.57 -7.31 -8.46
N GLY A 489 -9.12 -6.07 -8.47
CA GLY A 489 -8.41 -5.48 -7.33
C GLY A 489 -9.30 -5.47 -6.08
N ILE A 490 -10.42 -4.75 -6.15
CA ILE A 490 -11.44 -4.70 -5.10
C ILE A 490 -12.81 -5.03 -5.69
N TRP A 491 -13.45 -6.10 -5.24
CA TRP A 491 -14.75 -6.50 -5.79
C TRP A 491 -15.66 -7.24 -4.83
N CYS A 492 -16.97 -7.18 -5.07
CA CYS A 492 -17.95 -7.86 -4.21
C CYS A 492 -19.08 -8.53 -4.99
N ASP A 493 -19.68 -9.53 -4.37
CA ASP A 493 -20.96 -10.13 -4.74
C ASP A 493 -21.87 -10.21 -3.50
N ARG A 494 -23.19 -10.28 -3.73
CA ARG A 494 -24.23 -10.33 -2.68
C ARG A 494 -24.00 -9.31 -1.57
N ALA A 495 -23.80 -8.07 -1.99
CA ALA A 495 -23.57 -6.97 -1.08
C ALA A 495 -24.63 -5.87 -1.23
N ASN A 496 -24.90 -5.10 -0.18
CA ASN A 496 -25.74 -3.89 -0.27
C ASN A 496 -25.15 -2.75 0.53
N ASP A 497 -25.44 -1.53 0.07
CA ASP A 497 -25.06 -0.29 0.76
C ASP A 497 -23.53 -0.20 1.01
N MET A 498 -22.73 -0.77 0.11
CA MET A 498 -21.26 -0.78 0.21
C MET A 498 -20.70 0.61 -0.08
N LEU A 499 -19.60 0.96 0.58
CA LEU A 499 -18.83 2.17 0.31
C LEU A 499 -17.35 1.82 0.10
N PHE A 500 -16.87 1.97 -1.14
CA PHE A 500 -15.46 1.84 -1.49
C PHE A 500 -14.89 3.24 -1.73
N GLN A 501 -14.01 3.71 -0.86
CA GLN A 501 -13.49 5.08 -0.94
C GLN A 501 -12.03 5.28 -0.58
N TYR A 502 -11.36 6.27 -1.17
CA TYR A 502 -9.96 6.59 -0.86
C TYR A 502 -9.00 5.41 -1.07
N ASN A 503 -9.35 4.44 -1.93
CA ASN A 503 -8.47 3.33 -2.26
C ASN A 503 -7.65 3.65 -3.50
N GLU A 504 -6.44 3.11 -3.55
CA GLU A 504 -5.59 3.07 -4.72
C GLU A 504 -5.54 1.63 -5.25
N VAL A 505 -5.86 1.43 -6.52
CA VAL A 505 -5.85 0.09 -7.15
C VAL A 505 -5.13 0.13 -8.48
N CYS A 506 -4.01 -0.59 -8.59
CA CYS A 506 -3.12 -0.44 -9.72
C CYS A 506 -2.45 -1.73 -10.20
N ASN A 507 -1.90 -1.64 -11.41
CA ASN A 507 -1.02 -2.66 -12.01
C ASN A 507 -1.64 -4.05 -12.15
N GLY A 508 -2.97 -4.17 -12.28
CA GLY A 508 -3.65 -5.42 -12.62
C GLY A 508 -3.08 -6.05 -13.90
N ARG A 509 -2.71 -7.33 -13.87
CA ARG A 509 -1.73 -7.89 -14.83
C ARG A 509 -2.30 -8.56 -16.07
N ASN A 510 -3.58 -8.96 -16.07
CA ASN A 510 -4.19 -9.61 -17.23
C ASN A 510 -5.70 -9.34 -17.34
N THR A 511 -6.34 -9.94 -18.33
CA THR A 511 -7.73 -9.67 -18.74
C THR A 511 -8.73 -10.76 -18.30
N MET A 512 -8.36 -11.63 -17.35
CA MET A 512 -9.31 -12.55 -16.70
C MET A 512 -10.08 -11.74 -15.65
N ASP A 513 -10.97 -10.89 -16.16
CA ASP A 513 -11.46 -9.65 -15.55
C ASP A 513 -10.34 -8.59 -15.44
N GLY A 514 -9.62 -8.55 -14.32
CA GLY A 514 -8.45 -7.68 -14.14
C GLY A 514 -8.76 -6.19 -13.99
N MET A 515 -10.02 -5.83 -13.73
CA MET A 515 -10.41 -4.46 -13.41
C MET A 515 -9.97 -4.06 -12.00
N ALA A 516 -9.75 -2.77 -11.77
CA ALA A 516 -9.50 -2.24 -10.43
C ALA A 516 -10.69 -2.50 -9.49
N PHE A 517 -11.89 -2.07 -9.88
CA PHE A 517 -13.10 -2.24 -9.09
C PHE A 517 -14.15 -3.08 -9.79
N ASN A 518 -14.91 -3.89 -9.05
CA ASN A 518 -16.09 -4.56 -9.59
C ASN A 518 -17.24 -4.68 -8.58
N LEU A 519 -18.41 -4.12 -8.94
CA LEU A 519 -19.67 -4.42 -8.26
C LEU A 519 -20.39 -5.50 -9.08
N ASP A 520 -20.33 -6.72 -8.57
CA ASP A 520 -20.78 -7.90 -9.29
C ASP A 520 -22.25 -8.25 -8.92
N ASP A 521 -22.59 -9.52 -9.05
CA ASP A 521 -23.91 -10.07 -8.81
C ASP A 521 -24.57 -9.70 -7.49
N MET A 522 -25.89 -9.49 -7.58
CA MET A 522 -26.79 -9.28 -6.44
C MET A 522 -26.35 -8.10 -5.55
N THR A 523 -25.72 -7.12 -6.18
CA THR A 523 -25.30 -5.87 -5.56
C THR A 523 -26.36 -4.79 -5.73
N GLU A 524 -26.52 -3.96 -4.69
CA GLU A 524 -27.36 -2.78 -4.78
C GLU A 524 -26.92 -1.64 -3.85
N ASN A 525 -27.22 -0.41 -4.28
CA ASN A 525 -26.92 0.83 -3.54
C ASN A 525 -25.43 0.99 -3.15
N GLY A 526 -24.52 0.31 -3.83
CA GLY A 526 -23.09 0.46 -3.62
C GLY A 526 -22.58 1.77 -4.18
N VAL A 527 -21.55 2.33 -3.54
CA VAL A 527 -20.88 3.57 -3.94
C VAL A 527 -19.38 3.31 -4.06
N ILE A 528 -18.82 3.58 -5.24
CA ILE A 528 -17.37 3.69 -5.47
C ILE A 528 -17.07 5.18 -5.59
N GLN A 529 -16.33 5.76 -4.63
CA GLN A 529 -16.03 7.18 -4.62
C GLN A 529 -14.64 7.55 -4.13
N TYR A 530 -14.06 8.64 -4.62
CA TYR A 530 -12.76 9.14 -4.14
C TYR A 530 -11.62 8.13 -4.26
N ASN A 531 -11.68 7.23 -5.24
CA ASN A 531 -10.63 6.25 -5.48
C ASN A 531 -9.73 6.68 -6.64
N TYR A 532 -8.49 6.19 -6.60
CA TYR A 532 -7.53 6.30 -7.69
C TYR A 532 -7.27 4.91 -8.28
N SER A 533 -7.42 4.76 -9.59
CA SER A 533 -7.05 3.53 -10.28
C SER A 533 -6.17 3.84 -11.47
N HIS A 534 -5.13 3.03 -11.66
CA HIS A 534 -4.26 3.23 -12.81
C HIS A 534 -3.55 1.97 -13.30
N ASN A 535 -3.24 1.96 -14.58
CA ASN A 535 -2.42 0.93 -15.24
C ASN A 535 -2.97 -0.51 -15.09
N ASN A 536 -4.28 -0.66 -14.85
CA ASN A 536 -4.91 -1.98 -14.74
C ASN A 536 -5.22 -2.55 -16.12
N VAL A 537 -4.61 -3.66 -16.51
CA VAL A 537 -4.76 -4.25 -17.87
C VAL A 537 -6.23 -4.57 -18.21
N GLY A 538 -7.01 -5.03 -17.24
CA GLY A 538 -8.42 -5.39 -17.43
C GLY A 538 -9.36 -4.18 -17.56
N GLY A 539 -9.02 -3.06 -16.93
CA GLY A 539 -9.86 -1.85 -16.93
C GLY A 539 -9.97 -1.18 -15.57
N GLY A 540 -10.73 -0.09 -15.51
CA GLY A 540 -10.90 0.68 -14.27
C GLY A 540 -11.99 0.07 -13.42
N ILE A 541 -13.24 0.17 -13.91
CA ILE A 541 -14.42 -0.18 -13.12
C ILE A 541 -15.32 -1.11 -13.91
N MET A 542 -15.76 -2.19 -13.26
CA MET A 542 -16.75 -3.11 -13.79
C MET A 542 -18.06 -3.03 -12.98
N LEU A 543 -19.17 -2.94 -13.70
CA LEU A 543 -20.50 -3.25 -13.20
C LEU A 543 -20.95 -4.50 -13.94
N HIS A 544 -20.97 -5.62 -13.24
CA HIS A 544 -21.25 -6.92 -13.83
C HIS A 544 -22.55 -7.51 -13.28
N VAL A 545 -23.27 -8.22 -14.15
CA VAL A 545 -24.45 -8.98 -13.75
C VAL A 545 -24.64 -10.22 -14.61
N ARG A 546 -24.69 -11.39 -13.97
CA ARG A 546 -24.95 -12.67 -14.63
C ARG A 546 -26.41 -12.94 -14.88
N THR A 547 -26.67 -13.85 -15.81
CA THR A 547 -28.01 -14.34 -16.15
C THR A 547 -28.84 -14.67 -14.90
N ASN A 548 -30.02 -14.04 -14.75
CA ASN A 548 -30.92 -14.15 -13.57
C ASN A 548 -30.38 -13.55 -12.24
N SER A 549 -29.44 -12.62 -12.32
CA SER A 549 -28.94 -11.83 -11.19
C SER A 549 -29.44 -10.37 -11.28
N TYR A 550 -28.90 -9.48 -10.45
CA TYR A 550 -29.14 -8.05 -10.54
C TYR A 550 -27.95 -7.21 -10.10
N ASN A 551 -27.85 -5.99 -10.64
CA ASN A 551 -26.96 -4.92 -10.21
C ASN A 551 -27.80 -3.62 -10.26
N ARG A 552 -28.05 -3.00 -9.10
CA ARG A 552 -29.11 -1.97 -8.99
C ARG A 552 -28.69 -0.73 -8.21
N ASN A 553 -29.00 0.45 -8.75
CA ASN A 553 -28.82 1.72 -8.06
C ASN A 553 -27.37 1.93 -7.53
N ASN A 554 -26.40 1.31 -8.19
CA ASN A 554 -24.99 1.44 -7.86
C ASN A 554 -24.47 2.77 -8.44
N THR A 555 -23.57 3.40 -7.69
CA THR A 555 -23.01 4.72 -8.02
C THR A 555 -21.49 4.66 -8.12
N VAL A 556 -20.96 5.30 -9.15
CA VAL A 556 -19.52 5.55 -9.33
C VAL A 556 -19.34 7.06 -9.41
N ARG A 557 -18.67 7.69 -8.43
CA ARG A 557 -18.53 9.15 -8.42
C ARG A 557 -17.22 9.65 -7.89
N TYR A 558 -16.73 10.79 -8.37
CA TYR A 558 -15.47 11.36 -7.86
C TYR A 558 -14.33 10.35 -7.84
N ASN A 559 -14.14 9.54 -8.88
CA ASN A 559 -12.96 8.68 -9.00
C ASN A 559 -12.03 9.24 -10.09
N LEU A 560 -10.72 9.08 -9.88
CA LEU A 560 -9.69 9.33 -10.87
C LEU A 560 -9.22 8.00 -11.43
N SER A 561 -9.35 7.79 -12.74
CA SER A 561 -8.86 6.59 -13.42
C SER A 561 -7.92 7.00 -14.54
N VAL A 562 -6.68 6.50 -14.49
CA VAL A 562 -5.59 6.91 -15.38
C VAL A 562 -4.98 5.69 -16.06
N ASN A 563 -5.03 5.64 -17.39
CA ASN A 563 -4.44 4.56 -18.19
C ASN A 563 -4.95 3.15 -17.84
N ASP A 564 -6.15 3.06 -17.27
CA ASP A 564 -6.80 1.79 -17.02
C ASP A 564 -7.28 1.15 -18.32
N THR A 565 -6.76 -0.05 -18.56
CA THR A 565 -6.72 -0.85 -19.79
C THR A 565 -5.64 -0.43 -20.79
N ALA A 566 -4.90 -1.44 -21.26
CA ALA A 566 -3.81 -1.32 -22.24
C ALA A 566 -4.22 -1.77 -23.64
N GLY A 567 -5.51 -2.06 -23.87
CA GLY A 567 -5.98 -2.71 -25.08
C GLY A 567 -7.36 -2.24 -25.55
N TYR A 568 -7.68 -2.64 -26.78
CA TYR A 568 -8.96 -2.43 -27.43
C TYR A 568 -9.57 -3.77 -27.80
N ALA A 569 -10.24 -4.41 -26.84
CA ALA A 569 -10.95 -5.67 -27.06
C ALA A 569 -12.23 -5.72 -26.21
N ALA A 570 -13.05 -6.74 -26.47
CA ALA A 570 -14.24 -6.99 -25.65
C ALA A 570 -13.83 -7.18 -24.18
N HIS A 571 -14.60 -6.55 -23.27
CA HIS A 571 -14.33 -6.57 -21.82
C HIS A 571 -13.01 -5.91 -21.39
N GLN A 572 -12.39 -5.10 -22.25
CA GLN A 572 -11.25 -4.24 -21.90
C GLN A 572 -11.67 -2.78 -22.10
N ALA A 573 -11.98 -2.09 -21.00
CA ALA A 573 -12.48 -0.72 -21.03
C ALA A 573 -12.17 0.02 -19.73
N ILE A 574 -12.22 1.35 -19.78
CA ILE A 574 -12.22 2.17 -18.55
C ILE A 574 -13.42 1.77 -17.68
N LEU A 575 -14.60 1.67 -18.31
CA LEU A 575 -15.83 1.19 -17.69
C LEU A 575 -16.40 0.00 -18.46
N VAL A 576 -16.50 -1.15 -17.80
CA VAL A 576 -17.16 -2.35 -18.31
C VAL A 576 -18.51 -2.49 -17.64
N CYS A 577 -19.61 -2.38 -18.39
CA CYS A 577 -20.96 -2.45 -17.84
C CYS A 577 -21.75 -3.57 -18.52
N VAL A 578 -21.58 -4.81 -18.08
CA VAL A 578 -22.07 -5.98 -18.81
C VAL A 578 -23.19 -6.70 -18.06
N GLY A 579 -24.28 -6.98 -18.79
CA GLY A 579 -25.23 -8.03 -18.45
C GLY A 579 -25.10 -9.20 -19.43
N GLU A 580 -25.05 -10.44 -18.93
CA GLU A 580 -24.82 -11.64 -19.76
C GLU A 580 -25.95 -11.93 -20.78
N ASP A 581 -27.18 -11.46 -20.54
CA ASP A 581 -28.30 -11.63 -21.46
C ASP A 581 -29.25 -10.42 -21.52
N ALA A 582 -30.15 -10.41 -22.50
CA ALA A 582 -31.08 -9.29 -22.73
C ALA A 582 -32.14 -9.11 -21.62
N SER A 583 -32.34 -10.11 -20.75
CA SER A 583 -33.26 -10.08 -19.61
C SER A 583 -32.59 -9.64 -18.30
N THR A 584 -31.27 -9.68 -18.25
CA THR A 584 -30.46 -9.37 -17.09
C THR A 584 -29.85 -7.99 -17.29
N LYS A 585 -30.21 -7.04 -16.43
CA LYS A 585 -29.80 -5.65 -16.61
C LYS A 585 -29.22 -5.06 -15.35
N ILE A 586 -28.19 -4.24 -15.55
CA ILE A 586 -27.85 -3.14 -14.66
C ILE A 586 -29.06 -2.19 -14.65
N GLN A 587 -29.48 -1.72 -13.48
CA GLN A 587 -30.68 -0.90 -13.35
C GLN A 587 -30.38 0.37 -12.58
N ASN A 588 -30.66 1.53 -13.17
CA ASN A 588 -30.51 2.84 -12.55
C ASN A 588 -29.11 3.10 -11.98
N ALA A 589 -28.06 2.58 -12.64
CA ALA A 589 -26.69 2.92 -12.24
C ALA A 589 -26.37 4.36 -12.61
N LYS A 590 -25.55 5.02 -11.78
CA LYS A 590 -25.12 6.40 -11.98
C LYS A 590 -23.61 6.47 -11.96
N VAL A 591 -23.03 7.12 -12.95
CA VAL A 591 -21.59 7.39 -13.05
C VAL A 591 -21.43 8.89 -13.19
N TYR A 592 -20.99 9.61 -12.16
CA TYR A 592 -20.92 11.07 -12.22
C TYR A 592 -19.74 11.73 -11.51
N ASN A 593 -19.32 12.89 -12.00
CA ASN A 593 -18.19 13.63 -11.42
C ASN A 593 -16.89 12.83 -11.32
N ASN A 594 -16.66 11.89 -12.24
CA ASN A 594 -15.38 11.18 -12.35
C ASN A 594 -14.50 11.84 -13.43
N THR A 595 -13.19 11.66 -13.31
CA THR A 595 -12.22 12.03 -14.34
C THR A 595 -11.54 10.77 -14.83
N PHE A 596 -11.77 10.45 -16.11
CA PHE A 596 -11.22 9.30 -16.80
C PHE A 596 -10.19 9.79 -17.82
N VAL A 597 -8.94 9.37 -17.64
CA VAL A 597 -7.84 9.69 -18.54
C VAL A 597 -7.25 8.41 -19.11
N ASN A 598 -7.06 8.34 -20.42
CA ASN A 598 -6.35 7.21 -21.01
C ASN A 598 -5.57 7.61 -22.26
N THR A 599 -4.26 7.41 -22.22
CA THR A 599 -3.32 7.69 -23.32
C THR A 599 -3.25 6.58 -24.36
N ASN A 600 -3.92 5.43 -24.12
CA ASN A 600 -4.07 4.34 -25.07
C ASN A 600 -5.33 4.48 -25.94
N VAL A 601 -5.39 3.67 -26.99
CA VAL A 601 -6.64 3.46 -27.75
C VAL A 601 -7.50 2.43 -27.01
N VAL A 602 -8.64 2.86 -26.46
CA VAL A 602 -9.45 2.06 -25.53
C VAL A 602 -10.94 2.14 -25.81
N HIS A 603 -11.72 1.22 -25.23
CA HIS A 603 -13.15 1.47 -25.02
C HIS A 603 -13.31 2.34 -23.76
N PRO A 604 -13.88 3.56 -23.84
CA PRO A 604 -14.18 4.33 -22.64
C PRO A 604 -15.34 3.68 -21.87
N VAL A 605 -16.35 3.21 -22.59
CA VAL A 605 -17.48 2.47 -22.04
C VAL A 605 -17.77 1.26 -22.93
N TYR A 606 -17.66 0.07 -22.35
CA TYR A 606 -17.98 -1.19 -23.01
C TYR A 606 -19.22 -1.83 -22.40
N LYS A 607 -20.26 -1.96 -23.24
CA LYS A 607 -21.61 -2.39 -22.84
C LYS A 607 -22.21 -1.44 -21.80
N GLY A 608 -23.49 -1.64 -21.52
CA GLY A 608 -24.21 -0.91 -20.47
C GLY A 608 -25.53 -0.41 -21.00
N ASP A 609 -26.62 -0.80 -20.34
CA ASP A 609 -27.97 -0.35 -20.61
C ASP A 609 -28.57 0.16 -19.29
N GLU A 610 -29.34 1.25 -19.32
CA GLU A 610 -29.96 1.87 -18.13
C GLU A 610 -28.95 2.51 -17.16
N ILE A 611 -27.96 3.21 -17.70
CA ILE A 611 -26.92 3.93 -16.93
C ILE A 611 -26.95 5.43 -17.26
N LEU A 612 -26.83 6.27 -16.23
CA LEU A 612 -26.66 7.71 -16.37
C LEU A 612 -25.18 8.07 -16.17
N PHE A 613 -24.52 8.57 -17.21
CA PHE A 613 -23.21 9.21 -17.14
C PHE A 613 -23.41 10.73 -17.07
N GLU A 614 -23.09 11.38 -15.95
CA GLU A 614 -23.33 12.81 -15.77
C GLU A 614 -22.14 13.56 -15.18
N ASN A 615 -21.83 14.78 -15.62
CA ASN A 615 -20.73 15.59 -15.05
C ASN A 615 -19.34 14.91 -15.08
N ASN A 616 -19.05 13.94 -15.94
CA ASN A 616 -17.72 13.32 -16.01
C ASN A 616 -16.81 14.07 -16.99
N VAL A 617 -15.49 13.92 -16.80
CA VAL A 617 -14.48 14.28 -17.79
C VAL A 617 -13.90 12.99 -18.38
N PHE A 618 -13.94 12.84 -19.71
CA PHE A 618 -13.25 11.81 -20.46
C PHE A 618 -12.15 12.48 -21.29
N TYR A 619 -10.89 12.32 -20.90
CA TYR A 619 -9.74 12.85 -21.64
C TYR A 619 -8.99 11.71 -22.33
N LEU A 620 -9.07 11.67 -23.66
CA LEU A 620 -8.55 10.60 -24.51
C LEU A 620 -7.63 11.20 -25.58
N PRO A 621 -6.37 11.52 -25.27
CA PRO A 621 -5.49 12.23 -26.20
C PRO A 621 -5.07 11.40 -27.43
N ASN A 622 -5.13 10.07 -27.36
CA ASN A 622 -4.60 9.21 -28.42
C ASN A 622 -5.34 9.37 -29.77
N GLU A 623 -4.64 9.82 -30.81
CA GLU A 623 -5.18 10.05 -32.16
C GLU A 623 -5.86 8.81 -32.78
N GLY A 624 -5.47 7.60 -32.34
CA GLY A 624 -6.07 6.35 -32.79
C GLY A 624 -7.57 6.25 -32.52
N MET A 625 -8.09 6.99 -31.53
CA MET A 625 -9.51 7.02 -31.18
C MET A 625 -10.41 7.51 -32.31
N ALA A 626 -9.92 8.42 -33.17
CA ALA A 626 -10.69 8.96 -34.31
C ALA A 626 -11.11 7.86 -35.32
N SER A 627 -10.39 6.75 -35.35
CA SER A 627 -10.67 5.61 -36.23
C SER A 627 -11.65 4.58 -35.64
N LYS A 628 -11.99 4.69 -34.35
CA LYS A 628 -12.75 3.68 -33.61
C LYS A 628 -14.24 3.98 -33.62
N ALA A 629 -14.98 3.39 -34.56
CA ALA A 629 -16.42 3.60 -34.70
C ALA A 629 -17.28 2.83 -33.67
N ASP A 630 -16.66 2.07 -32.78
CA ASP A 630 -17.28 1.24 -31.75
C ASP A 630 -16.68 1.47 -30.35
N ALA A 631 -16.04 2.62 -30.13
CA ALA A 631 -15.40 2.95 -28.85
C ALA A 631 -16.42 2.99 -27.70
N TYR A 632 -17.58 3.60 -27.94
CA TYR A 632 -18.72 3.61 -27.03
C TYR A 632 -19.77 2.57 -27.49
N ASP A 633 -19.72 1.37 -26.89
CA ASP A 633 -20.71 0.31 -27.15
C ASP A 633 -21.84 0.40 -26.12
N LEU A 634 -22.88 1.17 -26.45
CA LEU A 634 -23.92 1.58 -25.50
C LEU A 634 -25.25 0.89 -25.75
N GLY A 635 -25.93 0.53 -24.66
CA GLY A 635 -27.34 0.13 -24.63
C GLY A 635 -28.29 1.31 -24.84
N PRO A 636 -29.50 1.06 -25.38
CA PRO A 636 -30.42 2.11 -25.81
C PRO A 636 -30.99 3.00 -24.69
N ASN A 637 -30.90 2.58 -23.42
CA ASN A 637 -31.37 3.36 -22.26
C ASN A 637 -30.22 4.04 -21.50
N THR A 638 -29.00 4.00 -22.02
CA THR A 638 -27.86 4.72 -21.46
C THR A 638 -27.87 6.18 -21.93
N SER A 639 -27.56 7.11 -21.03
CA SER A 639 -27.56 8.55 -21.34
C SER A 639 -26.34 9.25 -20.78
N PHE A 640 -25.86 10.26 -21.49
CA PHE A 640 -24.70 11.08 -21.14
C PHE A 640 -25.12 12.55 -21.01
N LYS A 641 -25.03 13.16 -19.83
CA LYS A 641 -25.40 14.57 -19.63
C LYS A 641 -24.27 15.37 -19.03
N ASN A 642 -24.08 16.61 -19.49
CA ASN A 642 -23.12 17.52 -18.87
C ASN A 642 -21.69 16.94 -18.73
N ASN A 643 -21.29 16.01 -19.60
CA ASN A 643 -19.93 15.46 -19.61
C ASN A 643 -19.02 16.30 -20.53
N VAL A 644 -17.73 16.32 -20.22
CA VAL A 644 -16.69 16.81 -21.13
C VAL A 644 -16.03 15.60 -21.78
N PHE A 645 -16.04 15.58 -23.10
CA PHE A 645 -15.19 14.71 -23.90
C PHE A 645 -14.04 15.57 -24.44
N ALA A 646 -12.81 15.17 -24.19
CA ALA A 646 -11.62 15.93 -24.51
C ALA A 646 -10.58 15.09 -25.26
N GLY A 647 -9.79 15.74 -26.11
CA GLY A 647 -8.74 15.10 -26.90
C GLY A 647 -9.28 14.58 -28.23
N THR A 648 -8.98 13.33 -28.56
CA THR A 648 -9.35 12.74 -29.84
C THR A 648 -10.73 12.09 -29.81
N HIS A 649 -11.62 12.57 -30.68
CA HIS A 649 -13.02 12.14 -30.71
C HIS A 649 -13.30 10.92 -31.60
N SER A 650 -13.89 9.88 -31.02
CA SER A 650 -14.44 8.73 -31.75
C SER A 650 -15.74 9.11 -32.49
N PRO A 651 -16.01 8.55 -33.70
CA PRO A 651 -17.31 8.69 -34.36
C PRO A 651 -18.50 8.13 -33.56
N SER A 652 -18.26 7.28 -32.56
CA SER A 652 -19.29 6.72 -31.67
C SER A 652 -19.55 7.56 -30.41
N GLU A 653 -18.82 8.66 -30.23
CA GLU A 653 -18.97 9.54 -29.07
C GLU A 653 -20.42 10.04 -28.90
N PRO A 654 -20.96 10.04 -27.66
CA PRO A 654 -22.30 10.51 -27.36
C PRO A 654 -22.56 11.96 -27.79
N GLN A 655 -23.30 12.14 -28.89
CA GLN A 655 -23.64 13.45 -29.43
C GLN A 655 -24.52 14.26 -28.46
N ASN A 656 -24.26 15.57 -28.36
CA ASN A 656 -25.05 16.51 -27.55
C ASN A 656 -26.45 16.73 -28.14
N ALA A 657 -27.38 15.80 -27.87
CA ALA A 657 -28.75 15.86 -28.34
C ALA A 657 -29.70 14.99 -27.50
N GLY A 658 -30.95 15.43 -27.35
CA GLY A 658 -32.01 14.63 -26.74
C GLY A 658 -31.70 14.21 -25.31
N ALA A 659 -31.63 12.90 -25.07
CA ALA A 659 -31.27 12.34 -23.76
C ALA A 659 -29.81 12.59 -23.36
N ASN A 660 -28.95 12.95 -24.33
CA ASN A 660 -27.53 13.23 -24.14
C ASN A 660 -27.20 14.73 -24.06
N SER A 661 -28.09 15.54 -23.49
CA SER A 661 -27.98 17.00 -23.51
C SER A 661 -26.89 17.54 -22.59
N GLY A 662 -26.25 18.64 -22.99
CA GLY A 662 -25.31 19.39 -22.15
C GLY A 662 -23.87 18.90 -22.23
N ASN A 663 -23.59 17.82 -22.98
CA ASN A 663 -22.21 17.38 -23.21
C ASN A 663 -21.43 18.40 -24.07
N VAL A 664 -20.14 18.48 -23.81
CA VAL A 664 -19.19 19.33 -24.54
C VAL A 664 -18.06 18.46 -25.08
N SER A 665 -17.75 18.61 -26.35
CA SER A 665 -16.60 17.96 -27.01
C SER A 665 -15.57 19.04 -27.35
N VAL A 666 -14.33 18.87 -26.92
CA VAL A 666 -13.20 19.78 -27.17
C VAL A 666 -11.94 19.02 -27.55
N ASP A 667 -11.10 19.61 -28.40
CA ASP A 667 -9.82 18.99 -28.78
C ASP A 667 -8.75 19.17 -27.67
N ASP A 668 -8.77 20.32 -26.99
CA ASP A 668 -7.78 20.68 -25.96
C ASP A 668 -8.03 19.98 -24.61
N SER A 669 -6.97 19.76 -23.84
CA SER A 669 -7.09 19.20 -22.48
C SER A 669 -7.85 20.16 -21.54
N PRO A 670 -8.87 19.69 -20.80
CA PRO A 670 -9.50 20.45 -19.74
C PRO A 670 -8.73 20.36 -18.41
N LEU A 671 -7.67 19.54 -18.36
CA LEU A 671 -6.86 19.20 -17.18
C LEU A 671 -5.47 19.81 -17.27
N ALA A 672 -4.80 19.96 -16.13
CA ALA A 672 -3.50 20.62 -16.01
C ALA A 672 -2.33 19.80 -16.58
N GLY A 673 -2.38 18.46 -16.52
CA GLY A 673 -1.30 17.59 -16.98
C GLY A 673 -1.66 16.63 -18.13
N THR A 674 -0.66 15.88 -18.58
CA THR A 674 -0.71 14.97 -19.74
C THR A 674 -0.86 13.50 -19.37
N PHE A 675 -0.56 13.13 -18.12
CA PHE A 675 -0.71 11.78 -17.55
C PHE A 675 0.13 10.67 -18.21
N TYR A 676 1.27 11.03 -18.78
CA TYR A 676 2.28 10.06 -19.22
C TYR A 676 3.23 9.71 -18.06
N GLY A 677 3.55 8.43 -17.89
CA GLY A 677 4.50 7.97 -16.87
C GLY A 677 4.04 8.14 -15.42
N ILE A 678 2.78 8.48 -15.18
CA ILE A 678 2.26 8.76 -13.83
C ILE A 678 1.92 7.47 -13.09
N GLU A 679 2.51 7.34 -11.91
CA GLU A 679 2.27 6.23 -11.00
C GLU A 679 1.81 6.70 -9.61
N SER A 680 2.16 7.91 -9.17
CA SER A 680 1.77 8.41 -7.85
C SER A 680 0.38 9.07 -7.87
N LEU A 681 -0.36 8.94 -6.76
CA LEU A 681 -1.61 9.66 -6.54
C LEU A 681 -1.40 11.18 -6.49
N GLU A 682 -0.33 11.65 -5.84
CA GLU A 682 -0.05 13.07 -5.66
C GLU A 682 0.13 13.78 -7.01
N ASP A 683 0.96 13.22 -7.89
CA ASP A 683 1.19 13.77 -9.23
C ASP A 683 -0.09 13.68 -10.07
N ALA A 684 -0.80 12.54 -10.01
CA ALA A 684 -2.07 12.39 -10.72
C ALA A 684 -3.11 13.42 -10.29
N MET A 685 -3.17 13.74 -8.99
CA MET A 685 -4.03 14.79 -8.45
C MET A 685 -3.60 16.18 -8.91
N GLU A 686 -2.31 16.49 -8.98
CA GLU A 686 -1.84 17.77 -9.52
C GLU A 686 -2.25 17.93 -10.98
N MET A 687 -2.02 16.88 -11.78
CA MET A 687 -2.34 16.85 -13.20
C MET A 687 -3.86 16.90 -13.49
N ALA A 688 -4.70 16.42 -12.57
CA ALA A 688 -6.16 16.37 -12.75
C ALA A 688 -6.90 17.64 -12.37
N LYS A 689 -6.21 18.68 -11.89
CA LYS A 689 -6.81 20.00 -11.68
C LYS A 689 -7.28 20.61 -13.00
N LEU A 690 -8.30 21.46 -12.95
CA LEU A 690 -8.86 22.09 -14.15
C LEU A 690 -8.07 23.34 -14.54
N VAL A 691 -7.72 23.47 -15.82
CA VAL A 691 -7.00 24.65 -16.31
C VAL A 691 -7.88 25.88 -16.50
N HIS A 692 -7.26 27.05 -16.57
CA HIS A 692 -7.94 28.30 -16.94
C HIS A 692 -8.74 28.16 -18.25
N GLY A 693 -10.04 28.47 -18.18
CA GLY A 693 -10.93 28.38 -19.34
C GLY A 693 -11.42 26.96 -19.66
N SER A 694 -11.09 25.97 -18.83
CA SER A 694 -11.57 24.59 -18.99
C SER A 694 -13.10 24.54 -19.14
N PRO A 695 -13.62 23.79 -20.14
CA PRO A 695 -15.06 23.67 -20.36
C PRO A 695 -15.78 22.96 -19.21
N ALA A 696 -15.04 22.24 -18.35
CA ALA A 696 -15.58 21.56 -17.17
C ALA A 696 -16.04 22.55 -16.08
N ILE A 697 -15.57 23.80 -16.10
CA ILE A 697 -15.84 24.77 -15.04
C ILE A 697 -17.30 25.24 -15.07
N GLY A 698 -18.02 25.02 -13.97
CA GLY A 698 -19.38 25.49 -13.74
C GLY A 698 -20.46 24.88 -14.63
N MET A 699 -20.16 23.84 -15.39
CA MET A 699 -21.11 23.17 -16.30
C MET A 699 -21.91 22.04 -15.64
N GLY A 700 -21.45 21.56 -14.49
CA GLY A 700 -22.00 20.39 -13.82
C GLY A 700 -23.43 20.62 -13.33
N ASN A 701 -24.27 19.60 -13.47
CA ASN A 701 -25.59 19.58 -12.86
C ASN A 701 -25.45 19.43 -11.34
N THR A 702 -25.93 20.40 -10.57
CA THR A 702 -25.86 20.38 -9.10
C THR A 702 -26.89 19.43 -8.46
N ASP A 703 -27.96 19.07 -9.16
CA ASP A 703 -29.04 18.26 -8.60
C ASP A 703 -28.54 16.85 -8.29
N VAL A 704 -27.70 16.25 -9.15
CA VAL A 704 -27.14 14.90 -8.92
C VAL A 704 -26.25 14.82 -7.67
N LEU A 705 -25.60 15.93 -7.32
CA LEU A 705 -24.75 16.04 -6.13
C LEU A 705 -25.59 16.28 -4.87
N THR A 706 -26.51 17.25 -4.94
CA THR A 706 -27.34 17.65 -3.80
C THR A 706 -28.36 16.58 -3.40
N ASP A 707 -28.98 15.90 -4.37
CA ASP A 707 -29.90 14.77 -4.12
C ASP A 707 -29.19 13.60 -3.44
N ALA A 708 -27.90 13.41 -3.74
CA ALA A 708 -27.07 12.36 -3.17
C ALA A 708 -26.34 12.77 -1.88
N GLY A 709 -26.56 14.00 -1.39
CA GLY A 709 -25.96 14.53 -0.17
C GLY A 709 -24.44 14.72 -0.23
N VAL A 710 -23.86 14.89 -1.43
CA VAL A 710 -22.41 15.09 -1.58
C VAL A 710 -22.02 16.49 -1.12
N GLN A 711 -21.07 16.58 -0.20
CA GLN A 711 -20.63 17.85 0.38
C GLN A 711 -19.31 18.33 -0.22
N GLU A 712 -18.41 17.41 -0.56
CA GLU A 712 -17.04 17.72 -0.98
C GLU A 712 -16.65 16.93 -2.25
N ASP A 713 -15.72 17.50 -3.02
CA ASP A 713 -15.08 16.88 -4.17
C ASP A 713 -13.91 15.97 -3.74
N PHE A 714 -13.11 15.51 -4.72
CA PHE A 714 -11.96 14.64 -4.46
C PHE A 714 -10.84 15.30 -3.63
N TYR A 715 -10.77 16.62 -3.62
CA TYR A 715 -9.71 17.43 -2.99
C TYR A 715 -10.19 18.07 -1.69
N GLY A 716 -11.40 17.74 -1.21
CA GLY A 716 -12.01 18.35 -0.04
C GLY A 716 -12.61 19.75 -0.27
N ASN A 717 -12.72 20.21 -1.52
CA ASN A 717 -13.43 21.46 -1.83
C ASN A 717 -14.94 21.24 -1.78
N PRO A 718 -15.77 22.26 -1.50
CA PRO A 718 -17.22 22.13 -1.58
C PRO A 718 -17.69 21.60 -2.95
N ALA A 719 -18.59 20.60 -2.93
CA ALA A 719 -19.14 19.97 -4.12
C ALA A 719 -19.99 20.95 -4.98
N VAL A 720 -20.50 22.03 -4.36
CA VAL A 720 -21.25 23.09 -5.02
C VAL A 720 -20.78 24.45 -4.48
N ILE A 721 -20.29 25.31 -5.36
CA ILE A 721 -19.81 26.66 -5.05
C ILE A 721 -20.71 27.67 -5.80
N ASP A 722 -21.33 28.59 -5.08
CA ASP A 722 -22.25 29.60 -5.63
C ASP A 722 -23.36 29.04 -6.54
N GLY A 723 -23.87 27.84 -6.20
CA GLY A 723 -24.91 27.16 -6.97
C GLY A 723 -24.42 26.55 -8.29
N LYS A 724 -23.12 26.36 -8.45
CA LYS A 724 -22.48 25.70 -9.60
C LYS A 724 -21.63 24.53 -9.14
N ALA A 725 -21.45 23.56 -10.03
CA ALA A 725 -20.49 22.47 -9.88
C ALA A 725 -19.66 22.34 -11.15
N ASN A 726 -18.42 21.85 -11.03
CA ASN A 726 -17.64 21.49 -12.20
C ASN A 726 -17.97 20.05 -12.64
N ALA A 727 -17.66 19.72 -13.89
CA ALA A 727 -17.53 18.34 -14.32
C ALA A 727 -16.17 17.78 -13.88
N GLY A 728 -16.09 16.48 -13.64
CA GLY A 728 -14.91 15.80 -13.14
C GLY A 728 -14.75 15.91 -11.62
N ILE A 729 -13.53 15.63 -11.16
CA ILE A 729 -13.20 15.45 -9.74
C ILE A 729 -12.85 16.74 -8.98
N TYR A 730 -12.62 17.86 -9.68
CA TYR A 730 -12.04 19.08 -9.12
C TYR A 730 -12.98 20.30 -9.22
N ASN A 731 -13.35 20.84 -8.07
CA ASN A 731 -14.17 22.04 -7.88
C ASN A 731 -13.40 23.27 -7.39
N GLY A 732 -12.07 23.18 -7.25
CA GLY A 732 -11.23 24.31 -6.83
C GLY A 732 -11.05 25.39 -7.90
N GLU A 733 -10.18 26.35 -7.60
CA GLU A 733 -9.81 27.42 -8.54
C GLU A 733 -9.03 26.84 -9.72
N SER A 734 -9.34 27.30 -10.93
CA SER A 734 -8.60 26.87 -12.12
C SER A 734 -7.11 27.21 -11.99
N VAL A 735 -6.25 26.35 -12.52
CA VAL A 735 -4.79 26.47 -12.44
C VAL A 735 -4.14 26.68 -13.81
N ASP A 736 -2.85 26.98 -13.81
CA ASP A 736 -2.00 26.90 -15.00
C ASP A 736 -1.76 25.45 -15.43
N VAL A 737 -1.33 25.25 -16.68
CA VAL A 737 -0.91 23.94 -17.17
C VAL A 737 0.36 23.53 -16.42
N VAL A 738 0.42 22.28 -15.97
CA VAL A 738 1.62 21.70 -15.35
C VAL A 738 2.61 21.38 -16.48
N PRO A 739 3.86 21.90 -16.43
CA PRO A 739 4.90 21.55 -17.39
C PRO A 739 5.08 20.04 -17.46
N ASP A 740 5.24 19.56 -18.69
CA ASP A 740 5.20 18.14 -18.99
C ASP A 740 6.61 17.54 -19.02
N GLU A 741 6.92 16.65 -18.09
CA GLU A 741 8.18 15.90 -18.06
C GLU A 741 8.08 14.54 -18.79
N GLY A 742 6.92 14.20 -19.38
CA GLY A 742 6.63 12.82 -19.82
C GLY A 742 5.87 12.60 -21.13
N ASN A 743 5.30 13.60 -21.81
CA ASN A 743 4.56 13.38 -23.06
C ASN A 743 5.52 13.18 -24.25
N PRO A 744 5.53 11.99 -24.89
CA PRO A 744 6.40 11.73 -26.04
C PRO A 744 5.99 12.51 -27.31
N ASP A 745 4.77 13.07 -27.35
CA ASP A 745 4.21 13.80 -28.49
C ASP A 745 4.16 15.32 -28.29
N LEU A 746 4.45 15.84 -27.10
CA LEU A 746 4.77 17.26 -26.98
C LEU A 746 6.17 17.46 -27.58
N ARG A 747 6.23 18.22 -28.67
CA ARG A 747 7.40 19.09 -28.83
C ARG A 747 7.46 19.90 -27.54
N PRO A 748 8.59 19.93 -26.82
CA PRO A 748 8.68 20.69 -25.59
C PRO A 748 8.17 22.11 -25.84
N GLY A 749 7.08 22.45 -25.17
CA GLY A 749 6.45 23.76 -25.24
C GLY A 749 7.07 24.64 -24.18
N GLU A 750 7.77 25.68 -24.64
CA GLU A 750 8.25 26.89 -23.92
C GLU A 750 8.15 26.82 -22.39
N GLY A 751 9.22 26.39 -21.71
CA GLY A 751 9.28 26.46 -20.25
C GLY A 751 10.52 25.88 -19.57
N SER A 752 10.90 24.63 -19.86
CA SER A 752 11.95 23.92 -19.12
C SER A 752 13.01 23.18 -19.96
N ASP A 753 12.83 23.13 -21.29
CA ASP A 753 13.62 22.30 -22.22
C ASP A 753 14.48 23.10 -23.21
N ASP A 754 14.60 24.41 -23.03
CA ASP A 754 15.44 25.23 -23.88
C ASP A 754 16.90 24.96 -23.55
N GLU A 755 17.49 24.04 -24.31
CA GLU A 755 18.93 23.85 -24.40
C GLU A 755 19.64 25.21 -24.43
N PRO A 756 20.58 25.46 -23.51
CA PRO A 756 21.23 26.75 -23.43
C PRO A 756 21.85 27.17 -24.77
N SER A 757 21.82 28.47 -25.03
CA SER A 757 22.45 29.03 -26.23
C SER A 757 23.96 28.79 -26.18
N GLU A 758 24.54 28.25 -27.26
CA GLU A 758 26.00 28.14 -27.39
C GLU A 758 26.69 29.52 -27.43
N ASP A 759 25.92 30.59 -27.69
CA ASP A 759 26.43 31.97 -27.62
C ASP A 759 26.62 32.47 -26.17
N ASP A 760 26.00 31.82 -25.18
CA ASP A 760 26.06 32.22 -23.77
C ASP A 760 26.95 31.30 -22.91
N TYR A 761 27.27 30.09 -23.40
CA TYR A 761 28.07 29.07 -22.69
C TYR A 761 29.23 28.53 -23.53
N ASP A 762 30.30 28.08 -22.89
CA ASP A 762 31.34 27.29 -23.55
C ASP A 762 30.87 25.83 -23.63
N VAL A 763 30.92 25.23 -24.83
CA VAL A 763 30.25 23.94 -25.11
C VAL A 763 31.26 22.84 -25.42
N GLU A 764 31.11 21.70 -24.75
CA GLU A 764 31.84 20.46 -25.04
C GLU A 764 30.88 19.37 -25.57
N TYR A 765 31.27 18.68 -26.64
CA TYR A 765 30.59 17.48 -27.13
C TYR A 765 31.38 16.22 -26.76
N VAL A 766 30.71 15.23 -26.19
CA VAL A 766 31.29 13.94 -25.77
C VAL A 766 30.54 12.81 -26.45
N GLU A 767 31.19 12.11 -27.38
CA GLU A 767 30.56 11.00 -28.10
C GLU A 767 30.26 9.83 -27.17
N ALA A 768 29.20 9.07 -27.44
CA ALA A 768 28.83 7.94 -26.60
C ALA A 768 29.92 6.85 -26.52
N GLU A 769 30.74 6.69 -27.56
CA GLU A 769 31.88 5.77 -27.53
C GLU A 769 33.10 6.28 -26.78
N ASP A 770 33.14 7.55 -26.35
CA ASP A 770 34.28 8.16 -25.64
C ASP A 770 34.64 7.35 -24.38
N ASP A 771 35.94 7.20 -24.10
CA ASP A 771 36.45 6.39 -22.98
C ASP A 771 36.03 6.97 -21.60
N ARG A 772 35.57 8.22 -21.55
CA ARG A 772 35.01 8.86 -20.35
C ARG A 772 33.58 8.42 -20.01
N VAL A 773 32.85 7.92 -21.00
CA VAL A 773 31.49 7.40 -20.81
C VAL A 773 31.61 5.94 -20.38
N GLU A 774 31.06 5.58 -19.24
CA GLU A 774 30.91 4.19 -18.82
C GLU A 774 29.78 3.52 -19.61
N LYS A 775 30.02 2.28 -20.04
CA LYS A 775 29.09 1.49 -20.86
C LYS A 775 28.97 0.11 -20.26
N SER A 776 27.74 -0.34 -20.03
CA SER A 776 27.47 -1.74 -19.73
C SER A 776 27.86 -2.67 -20.88
N ASP A 777 28.07 -3.96 -20.58
CA ASP A 777 28.43 -4.98 -21.57
C ASP A 777 27.35 -5.13 -22.67
N GLY A 778 27.79 -5.44 -23.90
CA GLY A 778 26.88 -5.83 -24.99
C GLY A 778 26.42 -4.70 -25.92
N TYR A 779 27.04 -3.52 -25.86
CA TYR A 779 26.78 -2.43 -26.80
C TYR A 779 27.29 -2.74 -28.21
N ASN A 780 26.67 -2.12 -29.21
CA ASN A 780 27.08 -2.18 -30.60
C ASN A 780 27.44 -0.77 -31.09
N LEU A 781 28.68 -0.56 -31.51
CA LEU A 781 29.12 0.67 -32.16
C LEU A 781 28.79 0.65 -33.65
N VAL A 782 28.11 1.70 -34.12
CA VAL A 782 27.81 1.92 -35.53
C VAL A 782 28.67 3.07 -36.04
N THR A 783 29.51 2.79 -37.05
CA THR A 783 30.37 3.81 -37.70
C THR A 783 29.80 4.20 -39.07
N GLY A 784 29.99 5.46 -39.48
CA GLY A 784 29.36 6.01 -40.70
C GLY A 784 27.87 6.33 -40.52
N SER A 785 27.48 6.55 -39.27
CA SER A 785 26.18 7.01 -38.79
C SER A 785 25.94 8.48 -39.20
N GLN A 786 24.68 8.94 -39.19
CA GLN A 786 24.36 10.37 -39.34
C GLN A 786 24.30 11.09 -37.98
N GLY A 787 24.64 10.40 -36.90
CA GLY A 787 24.84 10.99 -35.58
C GLY A 787 26.06 11.89 -35.52
N HIS A 788 26.18 12.60 -34.40
CA HIS A 788 27.33 13.44 -34.09
C HIS A 788 28.63 12.61 -34.13
N GLY A 789 29.74 13.22 -34.54
CA GLY A 789 31.00 12.48 -34.76
C GLY A 789 30.99 11.44 -35.89
N GLY A 790 29.84 11.14 -36.52
CA GLY A 790 29.67 10.08 -37.52
C GLY A 790 29.51 8.68 -36.92
N THR A 791 29.19 8.59 -35.63
CA THR A 791 29.02 7.35 -34.85
C THR A 791 27.67 7.36 -34.11
N HIS A 792 27.34 6.26 -33.45
CA HIS A 792 26.38 6.13 -32.34
C HIS A 792 26.51 4.70 -31.79
N ILE A 793 26.08 4.45 -30.57
CA ILE A 793 25.99 3.10 -30.02
C ILE A 793 24.54 2.70 -29.77
N TYR A 794 24.28 1.39 -29.72
CA TYR A 794 22.98 0.88 -29.28
C TYR A 794 23.06 -0.47 -28.56
N TYR A 795 22.04 -0.73 -27.75
CA TYR A 795 21.78 -1.96 -27.04
C TYR A 795 20.44 -2.58 -27.47
N SER A 796 20.31 -3.89 -27.28
CA SER A 796 19.06 -4.63 -27.51
C SER A 796 18.61 -5.45 -26.29
N GLN A 797 19.32 -5.34 -25.17
CA GLN A 797 19.04 -6.06 -23.93
C GLN A 797 18.58 -5.08 -22.85
N THR A 798 17.53 -5.44 -22.12
CA THR A 798 17.02 -4.70 -20.96
C THR A 798 18.05 -4.68 -19.82
N GLY A 799 18.07 -3.61 -19.02
CA GLY A 799 19.01 -3.38 -17.92
C GLY A 799 20.42 -2.97 -18.37
N THR A 800 20.59 -2.66 -19.65
CA THR A 800 21.84 -2.08 -20.17
C THR A 800 21.83 -0.58 -19.99
N PHE A 801 22.98 0.02 -19.70
CA PHE A 801 23.12 1.43 -19.42
C PHE A 801 24.36 2.05 -20.06
N VAL A 802 24.35 3.38 -20.14
CA VAL A 802 25.54 4.24 -20.22
C VAL A 802 25.51 5.25 -19.09
N GLU A 803 26.68 5.63 -18.59
CA GLU A 803 26.81 6.58 -17.48
C GLU A 803 27.97 7.53 -17.75
N TYR A 804 27.80 8.81 -17.44
CA TYR A 804 28.80 9.85 -17.70
C TYR A 804 28.84 10.86 -16.56
N THR A 805 29.99 10.95 -15.90
CA THR A 805 30.29 12.00 -14.90
C THR A 805 30.95 13.19 -15.60
N PHE A 806 30.41 14.38 -15.37
CA PHE A 806 30.83 15.63 -16.00
C PHE A 806 30.85 16.78 -15.00
N THR A 807 31.57 17.85 -15.33
CA THR A 807 31.44 19.14 -14.65
C THR A 807 30.78 20.11 -15.61
N GLY A 808 29.73 20.82 -15.21
CA GLY A 808 29.05 21.77 -16.09
C GLY A 808 27.83 22.43 -15.46
N LYS A 809 27.36 23.50 -16.10
CA LYS A 809 26.12 24.23 -15.75
C LYS A 809 24.89 23.59 -16.38
N ALA A 810 25.05 22.85 -17.48
CA ALA A 810 23.96 22.11 -18.12
C ALA A 810 24.52 20.93 -18.93
N ILE A 811 23.66 19.95 -19.21
CA ILE A 811 23.95 18.85 -20.15
C ILE A 811 22.74 18.55 -21.02
N SER A 812 22.98 18.27 -22.30
CA SER A 812 22.01 17.75 -23.26
C SER A 812 22.42 16.37 -23.76
N VAL A 813 21.43 15.50 -23.93
CA VAL A 813 21.58 14.13 -24.44
C VAL A 813 21.04 14.05 -25.87
N TYR A 814 21.80 13.47 -26.79
CA TYR A 814 21.41 13.27 -28.17
C TYR A 814 21.36 11.79 -28.53
N THR A 815 20.29 11.38 -29.21
CA THR A 815 20.02 9.98 -29.55
C THR A 815 19.66 9.81 -31.02
N LYS A 816 19.60 8.54 -31.46
CA LYS A 816 19.01 8.14 -32.73
C LYS A 816 17.68 7.43 -32.46
N THR A 817 16.62 7.89 -33.11
CA THR A 817 15.28 7.31 -32.98
C THR A 817 14.97 6.36 -34.13
N GLY A 818 13.94 5.53 -33.97
CA GLY A 818 13.39 4.77 -35.10
C GLY A 818 12.45 3.64 -34.71
N PRO A 819 11.93 2.89 -35.71
CA PRO A 819 10.83 1.95 -35.46
C PRO A 819 11.15 0.76 -34.57
N GLY A 820 12.42 0.50 -34.26
CA GLY A 820 12.87 -0.60 -33.41
C GLY A 820 13.36 -0.16 -32.04
N ALA A 821 13.22 1.12 -31.69
CA ALA A 821 13.73 1.69 -30.46
C ALA A 821 12.72 1.57 -29.31
N GLY A 822 13.24 1.43 -28.09
CA GLY A 822 12.45 1.37 -26.86
C GLY A 822 12.51 2.67 -26.09
N THR A 823 12.05 2.61 -24.84
CA THR A 823 12.18 3.69 -23.87
C THR A 823 13.44 3.53 -23.04
N ILE A 824 13.98 4.64 -22.55
CA ILE A 824 15.09 4.66 -21.58
C ILE A 824 14.75 5.52 -20.38
N ASP A 825 15.22 5.10 -19.21
CA ASP A 825 15.19 5.94 -18.00
C ASP A 825 16.43 6.84 -18.00
N ILE A 826 16.26 8.08 -17.56
CA ILE A 826 17.30 9.09 -17.45
C ILE A 826 17.43 9.43 -15.97
N LEU A 827 18.62 9.19 -15.42
CA LEU A 827 18.94 9.50 -14.05
C LEU A 827 20.04 10.56 -13.99
N VAL A 828 19.87 11.55 -13.13
CA VAL A 828 20.89 12.57 -12.82
C VAL A 828 21.19 12.47 -11.34
N ASP A 829 22.47 12.35 -11.00
CA ASP A 829 22.98 12.20 -9.63
C ASP A 829 22.32 11.04 -8.84
N GLY A 830 21.89 9.99 -9.56
CA GLY A 830 21.27 8.79 -9.01
C GLY A 830 19.75 8.85 -8.87
N GLU A 831 19.14 10.01 -9.14
CA GLU A 831 17.69 10.20 -9.14
C GLU A 831 17.14 10.12 -10.57
N GLN A 832 16.02 9.43 -10.77
CA GLN A 832 15.39 9.36 -12.08
C GLN A 832 14.65 10.67 -12.37
N VAL A 833 15.08 11.38 -13.41
CA VAL A 833 14.60 12.71 -13.80
C VAL A 833 13.83 12.73 -15.12
N GLY A 834 13.71 11.57 -15.79
CA GLY A 834 12.93 11.50 -17.02
C GLY A 834 12.96 10.13 -17.70
N VAL A 835 12.15 10.01 -18.76
CA VAL A 835 12.10 8.83 -19.64
C VAL A 835 12.06 9.32 -21.10
N ASP A 836 12.93 8.77 -21.97
CA ASP A 836 12.95 9.10 -23.40
C ASP A 836 12.42 7.93 -24.24
N ASP A 837 11.26 8.11 -24.90
CA ASP A 837 10.78 7.20 -25.95
C ASP A 837 11.53 7.48 -27.26
N GLN A 838 12.39 6.56 -27.65
CA GLN A 838 13.18 6.68 -28.86
C GLN A 838 12.44 6.22 -30.13
N TYR A 839 11.15 5.89 -30.02
CA TYR A 839 10.35 5.50 -31.17
C TYR A 839 10.07 6.66 -32.12
N THR A 840 10.35 6.43 -33.40
CA THR A 840 9.78 7.22 -34.51
C THR A 840 9.46 6.29 -35.67
N SER A 841 8.48 6.65 -36.51
CA SER A 841 8.07 5.83 -37.66
C SER A 841 9.14 5.72 -38.77
N ALA A 842 10.16 6.58 -38.74
CA ALA A 842 11.33 6.54 -39.60
C ALA A 842 12.56 6.99 -38.82
N GLN A 843 13.73 6.42 -39.11
CA GLN A 843 14.95 6.74 -38.38
C GLN A 843 15.30 8.24 -38.46
N GLN A 844 15.65 8.81 -37.32
CA GLN A 844 16.21 10.16 -37.21
C GLN A 844 17.46 10.12 -36.34
N PHE A 845 18.39 11.05 -36.57
CA PHE A 845 19.66 11.16 -35.85
C PHE A 845 19.78 12.56 -35.25
N ASN A 846 20.63 12.72 -34.25
CA ASN A 846 20.80 13.96 -33.50
C ASN A 846 19.46 14.46 -32.90
N LYS A 847 18.61 13.53 -32.43
CA LYS A 847 17.39 13.90 -31.69
C LYS A 847 17.81 14.24 -30.26
N ARG A 848 17.58 15.47 -29.83
CA ARG A 848 17.74 15.84 -28.43
C ARG A 848 16.72 15.06 -27.61
N ALA A 849 17.20 14.23 -26.70
CA ALA A 849 16.40 13.38 -25.83
C ALA A 849 16.09 14.07 -24.51
N PHE A 850 17.04 14.82 -23.97
CA PHE A 850 16.93 15.44 -22.65
C PHE A 850 17.89 16.62 -22.53
N THR A 851 17.53 17.62 -21.71
CA THR A 851 18.39 18.71 -21.27
C THR A 851 18.11 18.98 -19.80
N VAL A 852 19.16 19.20 -19.00
CA VAL A 852 19.03 19.75 -17.65
C VAL A 852 20.00 20.92 -17.46
N VAL A 853 19.56 21.95 -16.75
CA VAL A 853 20.35 23.13 -16.36
C VAL A 853 20.37 23.19 -14.83
N PHE A 854 21.56 23.33 -14.24
CA PHE A 854 21.78 23.36 -12.80
C PHE A 854 21.85 24.81 -12.29
N ASP A 855 21.57 25.01 -11.01
CA ASP A 855 21.60 26.34 -10.38
C ASP A 855 23.01 26.97 -10.37
N GLU A 856 24.05 26.15 -10.29
CA GLU A 856 25.47 26.53 -10.32
C GLU A 856 26.26 25.51 -11.17
N GLU A 857 27.40 25.90 -11.74
CA GLU A 857 28.29 24.94 -12.41
C GLU A 857 28.93 24.00 -11.37
N GLY A 858 28.72 22.69 -11.52
CA GLY A 858 29.16 21.67 -10.56
C GLY A 858 29.49 20.33 -11.21
N GLU A 859 29.96 19.36 -10.42
CA GLU A 859 30.17 17.98 -10.85
C GLU A 859 28.87 17.18 -10.70
N HIS A 860 28.46 16.48 -11.75
CA HIS A 860 27.22 15.71 -11.85
C HIS A 860 27.44 14.38 -12.57
N THR A 861 26.56 13.41 -12.37
CA THR A 861 26.54 12.14 -13.10
C THR A 861 25.21 11.95 -13.81
N ILE A 862 25.23 11.67 -15.11
CA ILE A 862 24.03 11.25 -15.86
C ILE A 862 24.13 9.77 -16.24
N ARG A 863 23.05 9.02 -16.00
CA ARG A 863 22.91 7.61 -16.36
C ARG A 863 21.68 7.43 -17.24
N LEU A 864 21.83 6.71 -18.34
CA LEU A 864 20.73 6.34 -19.23
C LEU A 864 20.59 4.82 -19.23
N GLU A 865 19.41 4.30 -18.89
CA GLU A 865 19.18 2.87 -18.68
C GLU A 865 18.04 2.33 -19.55
N ASN A 866 18.25 1.17 -20.19
CA ASN A 866 17.25 0.49 -20.99
C ASN A 866 16.25 -0.26 -20.09
N ASN A 867 15.12 0.37 -19.81
CA ASN A 867 14.04 -0.20 -18.99
C ASN A 867 13.29 -1.38 -19.66
N GLY A 868 13.58 -1.67 -20.93
CA GLY A 868 13.01 -2.79 -21.67
C GLY A 868 11.58 -2.57 -22.18
N LEU A 869 10.97 -1.44 -21.83
CA LEU A 869 9.68 -1.02 -22.33
C LEU A 869 9.82 -0.41 -23.74
N LYS A 870 8.70 -0.25 -24.42
CA LYS A 870 8.64 0.33 -25.76
C LYS A 870 7.25 0.84 -26.07
N ASN A 871 7.19 1.84 -26.95
CA ASN A 871 5.96 2.24 -27.62
C ASN A 871 5.27 1.01 -28.28
N PRO A 872 3.94 0.85 -28.21
CA PRO A 872 3.23 -0.23 -28.90
C PRO A 872 3.47 -0.24 -30.42
N SER A 873 3.75 0.93 -31.01
CA SER A 873 4.09 1.09 -32.43
C SER A 873 5.53 0.69 -32.77
N ALA A 874 6.38 0.50 -31.75
CA ALA A 874 7.75 0.06 -31.90
C ALA A 874 7.85 -1.47 -32.09
N THR A 875 8.67 -1.85 -33.06
CA THR A 875 8.99 -3.25 -33.40
C THR A 875 9.99 -3.90 -32.44
N GLY A 876 10.66 -3.12 -31.59
CA GLY A 876 11.68 -3.56 -30.64
C GLY A 876 11.89 -2.55 -29.52
N ASN A 877 12.80 -2.83 -28.60
CA ASN A 877 13.12 -2.01 -27.44
C ASN A 877 14.62 -1.62 -27.42
N SER A 878 15.19 -1.31 -28.60
CA SER A 878 16.60 -0.92 -28.66
C SER A 878 16.85 0.45 -28.02
N PHE A 879 17.86 0.53 -27.17
CA PHE A 879 18.37 1.78 -26.61
C PHE A 879 19.49 2.29 -27.53
N ASN A 880 19.39 3.52 -28.03
CA ASN A 880 20.37 4.18 -28.88
C ASN A 880 20.89 5.45 -28.19
N ILE A 881 22.18 5.75 -28.32
CA ILE A 881 22.79 6.99 -27.82
C ILE A 881 23.87 7.46 -28.79
N ASP A 882 23.89 8.77 -29.05
CA ASP A 882 24.76 9.45 -29.99
C ASP A 882 25.89 10.18 -29.25
N CYS A 883 25.56 11.28 -28.57
CA CYS A 883 26.52 12.06 -27.80
C CYS A 883 25.86 12.81 -26.63
N PHE A 884 26.70 13.31 -25.73
CA PHE A 884 26.38 14.30 -24.71
C PHE A 884 26.93 15.65 -25.14
N LYS A 885 26.24 16.73 -24.76
CA LYS A 885 26.68 18.10 -24.96
C LYS A 885 26.63 18.83 -23.63
N VAL A 886 27.79 19.18 -23.10
CA VAL A 886 27.96 19.84 -21.80
C VAL A 886 28.16 21.33 -22.01
N PHE A 887 27.53 22.14 -21.16
CA PHE A 887 27.62 23.60 -21.17
C PHE A 887 28.35 24.09 -19.91
N HIS A 888 29.35 24.93 -20.10
CA HIS A 888 30.13 25.59 -19.06
C HIS A 888 29.83 27.09 -19.05
N GLU A 889 29.75 27.70 -17.88
CA GLU A 889 29.60 29.14 -17.76
C GLU A 889 30.78 29.86 -18.43
N LYS A 890 30.49 30.88 -19.24
CA LYS A 890 31.54 31.74 -19.80
C LYS A 890 32.16 32.56 -18.69
N GLU A 891 33.48 32.68 -18.74
CA GLU A 891 34.21 33.60 -17.86
C GLU A 891 33.75 35.05 -18.14
N VAL A 892 32.90 35.61 -17.27
CA VAL A 892 32.45 37.01 -17.39
C VAL A 892 33.55 37.93 -16.88
N VAL A 893 34.29 38.55 -17.79
CA VAL A 893 35.18 39.66 -17.43
C VAL A 893 34.34 40.90 -17.12
N ARG A 894 33.97 41.09 -15.85
CA ARG A 894 33.23 42.28 -15.37
C ARG A 894 34.18 43.48 -15.24
N ASP A 895 33.68 44.69 -15.51
CA ASP A 895 34.49 45.91 -15.41
C ASP A 895 34.80 46.22 -13.94
N SER A 896 36.09 46.33 -13.61
CA SER A 896 36.60 46.64 -12.27
C SER A 896 36.88 48.14 -12.06
N ASN A 897 36.58 48.99 -13.05
CA ASN A 897 36.92 50.41 -12.99
C ASN A 897 35.96 51.21 -12.08
N ALA A 898 36.33 51.31 -10.80
CA ALA A 898 35.65 52.13 -9.80
C ALA A 898 36.11 53.61 -9.76
N ASN A 899 36.67 54.15 -10.84
CA ASN A 899 37.12 55.55 -10.85
C ASN A 899 35.98 56.55 -11.13
N LEU A 900 36.10 57.76 -10.60
CA LEU A 900 35.30 58.91 -11.03
C LEU A 900 35.96 59.65 -12.20
N ALA A 901 35.17 60.07 -13.19
CA ALA A 901 35.55 61.00 -14.24
C ALA A 901 35.48 62.47 -13.76
N SER A 902 34.62 62.74 -12.77
CA SER A 902 34.53 64.05 -12.12
C SER A 902 33.93 63.95 -10.73
N LEU A 903 34.33 64.85 -9.84
CA LEU A 903 33.79 65.02 -8.49
C LEU A 903 33.36 66.47 -8.27
N SER A 904 32.21 66.67 -7.63
CA SER A 904 31.61 67.97 -7.33
C SER A 904 30.97 67.94 -5.94
N TYR A 905 30.73 69.11 -5.36
CA TYR A 905 30.01 69.25 -4.09
C TYR A 905 28.94 70.34 -4.16
N ALA A 906 27.88 70.20 -3.37
CA ALA A 906 26.82 71.21 -3.27
C ALA A 906 26.53 71.54 -1.80
N LEU A 907 26.37 72.83 -1.50
CA LEU A 907 26.00 73.31 -0.17
C LEU A 907 24.50 73.54 -0.07
N ASN A 908 23.85 73.01 0.97
CA ASN A 908 22.44 73.18 1.30
C ASN A 908 21.48 72.90 0.12
N GLY A 909 21.80 71.91 -0.72
CA GLY A 909 21.03 71.57 -1.93
C GLY A 909 21.13 72.60 -3.07
N GLY A 910 22.13 73.47 -3.03
CA GLY A 910 22.42 74.47 -4.06
C GLY A 910 23.05 73.90 -5.33
N THR A 911 23.54 74.78 -6.22
CA THR A 911 24.20 74.36 -7.46
C THR A 911 25.53 73.64 -7.16
N ALA A 912 25.73 72.47 -7.75
CA ALA A 912 26.96 71.71 -7.62
C ALA A 912 28.17 72.48 -8.19
N VAL A 913 29.25 72.51 -7.41
CA VAL A 913 30.53 73.12 -7.73
C VAL A 913 31.52 72.00 -8.02
N ALA A 914 32.09 71.99 -9.23
CA ALA A 914 33.10 71.02 -9.60
C ALA A 914 34.37 71.22 -8.75
N LEU A 915 34.95 70.11 -8.30
CA LEU A 915 36.18 70.11 -7.55
C LEU A 915 37.35 70.44 -8.49
N GLU A 916 37.96 71.61 -8.34
CA GLU A 916 39.12 72.00 -9.17
C GLU A 916 40.31 71.09 -8.89
N GLY A 917 40.95 70.58 -9.95
CA GLY A 917 42.12 69.71 -9.84
C GLY A 917 41.83 68.22 -9.61
N PHE A 918 40.55 67.80 -9.66
CA PHE A 918 40.17 66.39 -9.49
C PHE A 918 40.95 65.44 -10.43
N SER A 919 41.39 64.31 -9.86
CA SER A 919 42.07 63.20 -10.54
C SER A 919 41.48 61.86 -10.08
N ALA A 920 41.20 60.96 -11.02
CA ALA A 920 40.66 59.64 -10.71
C ALA A 920 41.52 58.83 -9.72
N ASP A 921 42.85 59.04 -9.71
CA ASP A 921 43.80 58.32 -8.85
C ASP A 921 43.83 58.83 -7.40
N GLU A 922 43.33 60.02 -7.13
CA GLU A 922 43.38 60.66 -5.81
C GLU A 922 42.02 60.56 -5.13
N THR A 923 41.98 59.95 -3.96
CA THR A 923 40.75 59.63 -3.22
C THR A 923 40.49 60.56 -2.05
N ARG A 924 41.34 61.56 -1.82
CA ARG A 924 41.17 62.55 -0.75
C ARG A 924 41.41 63.95 -1.27
N TYR A 925 40.50 64.85 -0.93
CA TYR A 925 40.59 66.25 -1.30
C TYR A 925 40.22 67.14 -0.13
N GLU A 926 40.75 68.34 -0.15
CA GLU A 926 40.40 69.38 0.82
C GLU A 926 39.82 70.57 0.07
N VAL A 927 38.73 71.10 0.58
CA VAL A 927 38.05 72.26 0.01
C VAL A 927 37.86 73.30 1.10
N GLU A 928 38.54 74.41 0.93
CA GLU A 928 38.33 75.57 1.79
C GLU A 928 37.09 76.35 1.33
N LEU A 929 36.06 76.40 2.18
CA LEU A 929 34.83 77.13 1.97
C LEU A 929 34.97 78.58 2.46
N PRO A 930 34.27 79.55 1.86
CA PRO A 930 34.36 80.95 2.28
C PRO A 930 33.98 81.16 3.77
N GLU A 931 34.66 82.09 4.44
CA GLU A 931 34.42 82.46 5.85
C GLU A 931 32.93 82.65 6.16
N GLY A 932 32.43 81.95 7.18
CA GLY A 932 31.04 82.02 7.65
C GLY A 932 30.04 81.07 6.98
N THR A 933 30.50 80.10 6.17
CA THR A 933 29.64 79.08 5.57
C THR A 933 29.07 78.12 6.63
N THR A 934 27.78 77.79 6.57
CA THR A 934 27.07 76.88 7.49
C THR A 934 26.07 75.97 6.75
N GLY A 935 25.76 74.80 7.31
CA GLY A 935 24.74 73.86 6.81
C GLY A 935 25.35 72.61 6.15
N GLN A 936 24.59 71.91 5.30
CA GLN A 936 25.01 70.61 4.75
C GLN A 936 25.83 70.74 3.47
N VAL A 937 26.79 69.83 3.29
CA VAL A 937 27.49 69.57 2.04
C VAL A 937 27.17 68.15 1.57
N VAL A 938 26.94 67.98 0.27
CA VAL A 938 26.77 66.66 -0.35
C VAL A 938 27.66 66.55 -1.57
N LEU A 939 28.32 65.40 -1.73
CA LEU A 939 29.12 65.10 -2.92
C LEU A 939 28.26 64.55 -4.04
N SER A 940 28.70 64.79 -5.27
CA SER A 940 28.15 64.17 -6.47
C SER A 940 29.28 63.97 -7.47
N GLY A 941 29.34 62.81 -8.12
CA GLY A 941 30.36 62.48 -9.09
C GLY A 941 29.78 61.77 -10.30
N VAL A 942 30.56 61.71 -11.37
CA VAL A 942 30.25 60.88 -12.56
C VAL A 942 31.32 59.81 -12.64
N ALA A 943 30.94 58.53 -12.59
CA ALA A 943 31.87 57.42 -12.76
C ALA A 943 32.50 57.43 -14.17
N GLU A 944 33.74 56.94 -14.30
CA GLU A 944 34.38 56.72 -15.60
C GLU A 944 33.72 55.57 -16.37
N SER A 945 33.22 54.56 -15.64
CA SER A 945 32.48 53.44 -16.20
C SER A 945 30.98 53.72 -16.16
N ASP A 946 30.30 53.52 -17.30
CA ASP A 946 28.85 53.73 -17.44
C ASP A 946 28.02 52.70 -16.66
N VAL A 947 28.65 51.60 -16.20
CA VAL A 947 28.01 50.54 -15.41
C VAL A 947 28.33 50.62 -13.91
N ALA A 948 29.24 51.52 -13.50
CA ALA A 948 29.55 51.75 -12.10
C ALA A 948 28.53 52.68 -11.43
N SER A 949 28.20 52.42 -10.18
CA SER A 949 27.26 53.24 -9.39
C SER A 949 28.01 54.17 -8.43
N THR A 950 27.39 55.29 -8.05
CA THR A 950 27.99 56.24 -7.09
C THR A 950 27.00 56.59 -5.99
N GLU A 951 27.45 56.53 -4.73
CA GLU A 951 26.63 56.86 -3.56
C GLU A 951 27.32 57.89 -2.66
N ALA A 952 26.59 58.90 -2.21
CA ALA A 952 27.05 59.90 -1.26
C ALA A 952 25.88 60.41 -0.40
N LEU A 953 26.12 60.58 0.90
CA LEU A 953 25.15 61.13 1.84
C LEU A 953 25.48 62.60 2.20
N PRO A 954 24.47 63.45 2.48
CA PRO A 954 24.71 64.81 2.97
C PRO A 954 25.34 64.82 4.36
N VAL A 955 26.30 65.72 4.61
CA VAL A 955 27.00 65.89 5.89
C VAL A 955 26.91 67.35 6.35
N GLU A 956 26.57 67.58 7.62
CA GLU A 956 26.50 68.93 8.22
C GLU A 956 27.90 69.52 8.52
N LEU A 957 28.08 70.81 8.23
CA LEU A 957 29.23 71.60 8.70
C LEU A 957 29.08 71.87 10.20
N VAL A 958 29.91 71.22 11.01
CA VAL A 958 29.98 71.40 12.46
C VAL A 958 31.25 72.16 12.78
N ASP A 959 31.12 73.28 13.51
CA ASP A 959 32.21 74.19 13.86
C ASP A 959 33.09 74.64 12.68
N GLY A 960 32.49 74.76 11.49
CA GLY A 960 33.18 75.22 10.28
C GLY A 960 33.92 74.12 9.52
N ALA A 961 33.73 72.82 9.84
CA ALA A 961 34.29 71.73 9.07
C ALA A 961 33.28 70.60 8.83
N ALA A 962 33.47 69.84 7.75
CA ALA A 962 32.72 68.63 7.44
C ALA A 962 33.57 67.70 6.56
N THR A 963 33.43 66.39 6.72
CA THR A 963 34.04 65.44 5.79
C THR A 963 32.94 64.66 5.10
N ALA A 964 32.82 64.80 3.79
CA ALA A 964 31.85 64.05 3.00
C ALA A 964 32.58 62.99 2.15
N THR A 965 31.93 61.85 1.95
CA THR A 965 32.45 60.75 1.13
C THR A 965 31.51 60.45 -0.02
N LEU A 966 32.08 59.95 -1.12
CA LEU A 966 31.37 59.40 -2.26
C LEU A 966 32.03 58.08 -2.65
N THR A 967 31.29 56.99 -2.56
CA THR A 967 31.76 55.65 -2.95
C THR A 967 31.33 55.36 -4.37
N VAL A 968 32.26 54.88 -5.19
CA VAL A 968 31.99 54.30 -6.51
C VAL A 968 32.12 52.79 -6.42
N THR A 969 31.13 52.06 -6.90
CA THR A 969 31.13 50.60 -6.94
C THR A 969 31.04 50.15 -8.39
N ALA A 970 32.09 49.45 -8.87
CA ALA A 970 32.16 48.89 -10.22
C ALA A 970 31.27 47.64 -10.37
N GLU A 971 31.12 47.14 -11.60
CA GLU A 971 30.22 46.02 -11.91
C GLU A 971 30.65 44.70 -11.25
N ASP A 972 31.96 44.52 -11.02
CA ASP A 972 32.51 43.37 -10.30
C ASP A 972 32.44 43.50 -8.77
N GLY A 973 31.92 44.62 -8.25
CA GLY A 973 31.86 44.93 -6.82
C GLY A 973 33.10 45.62 -6.27
N THR A 974 34.11 45.94 -7.07
CA THR A 974 35.26 46.74 -6.64
C THR A 974 34.79 48.13 -6.23
N GLU A 975 35.17 48.58 -5.03
CA GLU A 975 34.79 49.90 -4.51
C GLU A 975 35.97 50.86 -4.42
N LYS A 976 35.70 52.14 -4.72
CA LYS A 976 36.65 53.23 -4.49
C LYS A 976 35.93 54.43 -3.88
N THR A 977 36.37 54.84 -2.70
CA THR A 977 35.76 55.95 -1.97
C THR A 977 36.58 57.23 -2.14
N TYR A 978 35.94 58.29 -2.60
CA TYR A 978 36.47 59.65 -2.67
C TYR A 978 35.98 60.47 -1.47
N THR A 979 36.90 60.96 -0.66
CA THR A 979 36.63 61.75 0.54
C THR A 979 37.00 63.20 0.29
N VAL A 980 36.10 64.12 0.61
CA VAL A 980 36.38 65.57 0.56
C VAL A 980 36.17 66.16 1.94
N ALA A 981 37.25 66.65 2.54
CA ALA A 981 37.20 67.42 3.77
C ALA A 981 36.97 68.90 3.42
N PHE A 982 35.92 69.47 3.99
CA PHE A 982 35.57 70.88 3.87
C PHE A 982 35.97 71.60 5.14
N THR A 983 36.67 72.71 5.01
CA THR A 983 37.01 73.60 6.11
C THR A 983 36.63 75.02 5.74
N VAL A 984 36.03 75.78 6.65
CA VAL A 984 35.68 77.18 6.42
C VAL A 984 36.91 78.04 6.72
N ALA A 985 37.31 78.87 5.77
CA ALA A 985 38.53 79.68 5.81
C ALA A 985 38.69 80.47 7.14
N GLU A 986 39.83 80.29 7.81
CA GLU A 986 40.26 81.07 8.97
C GLU A 986 41.25 82.21 8.58
N PRO A 987 41.31 83.33 9.33
CA PRO A 987 42.11 84.49 8.93
C PRO A 987 43.64 84.25 9.00
N VAL A 988 44.31 84.41 7.85
CA VAL A 988 45.72 84.11 7.52
C VAL A 988 46.80 84.60 8.51
N VAL A 989 47.70 83.68 8.93
CA VAL A 989 49.12 83.92 9.29
C VAL A 989 49.98 82.69 8.91
N ASP A 990 51.14 82.91 8.27
CA ASP A 990 52.06 81.97 7.57
C ASP A 990 53.54 82.20 8.05
N PRO A 991 54.61 81.36 7.90
CA PRO A 991 54.81 79.89 7.63
C PRO A 991 55.79 79.10 8.59
N ASP A 992 55.65 77.75 8.66
CA ASP A 992 56.62 76.59 8.60
C ASP A 992 57.86 76.43 9.57
N PRO A 993 58.46 75.21 9.91
CA PRO A 993 58.19 73.79 9.51
C PRO A 993 58.15 72.63 10.57
N GLU A 994 57.54 71.49 10.14
CA GLU A 994 57.64 70.00 10.39
C GLU A 994 58.41 69.35 11.60
N PRO A 995 58.22 68.04 11.97
CA PRO A 995 57.28 66.96 11.51
C PRO A 995 56.56 66.06 12.61
N GLU A 996 55.50 65.30 12.20
CA GLU A 996 54.80 64.03 12.67
C GLU A 996 54.63 63.63 14.18
N PRO A 997 53.65 62.78 14.67
CA PRO A 997 52.86 61.67 14.03
C PRO A 997 51.35 61.48 14.48
N GLU A 998 50.71 60.36 14.08
CA GLU A 998 49.29 59.87 14.23
C GLU A 998 48.77 59.51 15.67
N PRO A 999 47.44 59.46 15.94
CA PRO A 999 46.87 58.79 17.13
C PRO A 999 45.59 57.93 16.87
N ASP A 1000 44.96 57.29 17.86
CA ASP A 1000 45.25 56.11 18.70
C ASP A 1000 43.86 55.63 19.24
N SER A 1001 43.62 54.33 19.50
CA SER A 1001 42.31 53.81 19.97
C SER A 1001 42.06 54.06 21.47
N ALA A 1002 40.82 54.35 21.88
CA ALA A 1002 40.46 54.72 23.26
C ALA A 1002 40.62 53.55 24.26
N GLU A 1003 41.13 53.84 25.45
CA GLU A 1003 41.49 52.88 26.50
C GLU A 1003 40.57 52.97 27.74
N VAL A 1004 39.99 51.85 28.16
CA VAL A 1004 39.22 51.73 29.41
C VAL A 1004 40.11 51.19 30.52
N THR A 1005 40.38 52.04 31.52
CA THR A 1005 41.09 51.63 32.72
C THR A 1005 40.12 51.08 33.76
N LEU A 1006 40.28 49.85 34.20
CA LEU A 1006 39.55 49.24 35.31
C LEU A 1006 40.33 49.49 36.61
N ASP A 1007 39.77 50.26 37.55
CA ASP A 1007 40.34 50.49 38.88
C ASP A 1007 39.66 49.58 39.91
N PHE A 1008 40.42 48.62 40.44
CA PHE A 1008 39.91 47.62 41.38
C PHE A 1008 39.76 48.16 42.81
N GLY A 1009 40.11 49.43 43.09
CA GLY A 1009 39.86 50.08 44.38
C GLY A 1009 40.77 49.60 45.53
N ASP A 1010 41.83 48.84 45.25
CA ASP A 1010 42.92 48.50 46.16
C ASP A 1010 44.26 49.15 45.76
N GLY A 1011 44.24 50.01 44.73
CA GLY A 1011 45.40 50.71 44.17
C GLY A 1011 45.96 50.05 42.91
N THR A 1012 45.37 48.95 42.45
CA THR A 1012 45.70 48.31 41.17
C THR A 1012 44.69 48.67 40.08
N THR A 1013 45.18 48.76 38.85
CA THR A 1013 44.38 49.06 37.66
C THR A 1013 44.78 48.16 36.50
N GLU A 1014 43.83 47.80 35.65
CA GLU A 1014 44.05 47.15 34.35
C GLU A 1014 43.52 48.03 33.23
N VAL A 1015 44.04 47.90 32.01
CA VAL A 1015 43.59 48.71 30.86
C VAL A 1015 43.17 47.80 29.72
N LEU A 1016 41.92 47.99 29.28
CA LEU A 1016 41.36 47.38 28.09
C LEU A 1016 41.31 48.41 26.96
N LYS A 1017 41.40 47.96 25.71
CA LYS A 1017 41.20 48.84 24.56
C LYS A 1017 39.78 48.68 24.05
N ALA A 1018 39.11 49.81 23.82
CA ALA A 1018 37.89 49.81 23.06
C ALA A 1018 38.20 49.48 21.61
N ASP A 1019 37.33 48.66 21.02
CA ASP A 1019 37.41 48.42 19.59
C ASP A 1019 37.05 49.70 18.81
N GLU A 1020 37.17 49.64 17.49
CA GLU A 1020 36.88 50.75 16.60
C GLU A 1020 35.43 51.27 16.66
N THR A 1021 34.51 50.53 17.30
CA THR A 1021 33.13 50.98 17.56
C THR A 1021 32.92 51.55 18.96
N GLY A 1022 33.97 51.59 19.78
CA GLY A 1022 33.93 52.03 21.17
C GLY A 1022 33.44 50.97 22.14
N ARG A 1023 33.28 49.71 21.73
CA ARG A 1023 32.85 48.64 22.64
C ARG A 1023 34.03 48.01 23.34
N VAL A 1024 33.81 47.64 24.60
CA VAL A 1024 34.79 46.92 25.40
C VAL A 1024 34.15 45.63 25.88
N GLU A 1025 34.79 44.51 25.55
CA GLU A 1025 34.37 43.20 26.00
C GLU A 1025 34.44 43.15 27.55
N ARG A 1026 33.35 42.69 28.18
CA ARG A 1026 33.23 42.73 29.63
C ARG A 1026 34.29 41.81 30.28
N PRO A 1027 35.14 42.33 31.17
CA PRO A 1027 36.08 41.51 31.93
C PRO A 1027 35.34 40.60 32.92
N SER A 1028 35.96 39.48 33.29
CA SER A 1028 35.46 38.63 34.37
C SER A 1028 35.40 39.41 35.70
N ASP A 1029 34.38 39.13 36.51
CA ASP A 1029 34.18 39.84 37.76
C ASP A 1029 35.40 39.61 38.70
N PRO A 1030 36.09 40.67 39.15
CA PRO A 1030 37.26 40.53 40.00
C PRO A 1030 36.90 39.92 41.35
N VAL A 1031 37.90 39.37 42.04
CA VAL A 1031 37.76 38.82 43.40
C VAL A 1031 38.72 39.53 44.35
N ARG A 1032 38.24 39.91 45.54
CA ARG A 1032 39.03 40.55 46.60
C ARG A 1032 38.74 39.91 47.95
N ASP A 1033 39.77 39.33 48.59
CA ASP A 1033 39.61 38.60 49.85
C ASP A 1033 38.94 39.44 50.94
N GLY A 1034 37.91 38.87 51.57
CA GLY A 1034 37.08 39.52 52.59
C GLY A 1034 36.09 40.57 52.05
N TYR A 1035 35.84 40.63 50.72
CA TYR A 1035 34.89 41.55 50.07
C TYR A 1035 34.16 40.88 48.90
N THR A 1036 32.87 41.18 48.71
CA THR A 1036 32.07 40.76 47.54
C THR A 1036 32.09 41.87 46.50
N PHE A 1037 32.31 41.49 45.25
CA PHE A 1037 32.24 42.41 44.12
C PHE A 1037 30.79 42.76 43.79
N GLY A 1038 30.53 44.05 43.56
CA GLY A 1038 29.19 44.61 43.35
C GLY A 1038 28.99 45.27 41.98
N GLY A 1039 29.93 45.08 41.04
CA GLY A 1039 29.88 45.61 39.68
C GLY A 1039 30.80 46.81 39.41
N TRP A 1040 30.84 47.22 38.15
CA TRP A 1040 31.68 48.31 37.62
C TRP A 1040 30.89 49.61 37.44
N PHE A 1041 31.52 50.74 37.75
CA PHE A 1041 30.86 52.03 37.79
C PHE A 1041 31.74 53.12 37.15
N THR A 1042 31.16 54.06 36.42
CA THR A 1042 31.93 55.13 35.74
C THR A 1042 32.45 56.22 36.68
N ASP A 1043 32.03 56.18 37.95
CA ASP A 1043 32.43 57.13 38.97
C ASP A 1043 33.03 56.44 40.21
N ALA A 1044 34.07 57.04 40.79
CA ALA A 1044 34.77 56.46 41.94
C ALA A 1044 33.91 56.33 43.22
N ALA A 1045 32.76 57.02 43.30
CA ALA A 1045 31.82 56.83 44.42
C ALA A 1045 30.89 55.61 44.22
N CYS A 1046 31.01 54.91 43.08
CA CYS A 1046 30.29 53.70 42.71
C CYS A 1046 28.77 53.88 42.75
N THR A 1047 28.30 54.92 42.05
CA THR A 1047 26.88 55.32 42.03
C THR A 1047 26.23 55.20 40.66
N ILE A 1048 26.99 55.29 39.57
CA ILE A 1048 26.52 55.13 38.18
C ILE A 1048 27.11 53.84 37.60
N ALA A 1049 26.29 52.80 37.51
CA ALA A 1049 26.73 51.50 37.01
C ALA A 1049 27.04 51.59 35.51
N PHE A 1050 28.11 50.92 35.09
CA PHE A 1050 28.49 50.80 33.70
C PHE A 1050 28.00 49.46 33.14
N ASP A 1051 27.28 49.50 32.03
CA ASP A 1051 26.69 48.34 31.38
C ASP A 1051 27.44 48.02 30.08
N PHE A 1052 28.38 47.09 30.15
CA PHE A 1052 29.27 46.72 29.04
C PHE A 1052 28.54 46.22 27.78
N GLU A 1053 27.28 45.80 27.89
CA GLU A 1053 26.54 45.30 26.74
C GLU A 1053 25.91 46.43 25.91
N ASN A 1054 25.62 47.56 26.56
CA ASN A 1054 24.86 48.67 25.98
C ASN A 1054 25.64 50.00 25.93
N ASP A 1055 26.57 50.22 26.85
CA ASP A 1055 27.36 51.45 26.90
C ASP A 1055 28.58 51.37 25.98
N VAL A 1056 28.85 52.44 25.23
CA VAL A 1056 30.04 52.59 24.37
C VAL A 1056 30.99 53.65 24.90
N VAL A 1057 32.28 53.40 24.74
CA VAL A 1057 33.39 54.23 25.20
C VAL A 1057 34.06 54.90 24.00
N THR A 1058 33.89 56.22 23.92
CA THR A 1058 34.41 57.04 22.81
C THR A 1058 35.64 57.87 23.18
N GLU A 1059 36.11 57.76 24.43
CA GLU A 1059 37.35 58.36 24.95
C GLU A 1059 37.84 57.56 26.16
N ASP A 1060 39.09 57.72 26.60
CA ASP A 1060 39.61 56.95 27.72
C ASP A 1060 38.82 57.20 29.01
N ILE A 1061 38.21 56.14 29.57
CA ILE A 1061 37.48 56.22 30.83
C ILE A 1061 38.06 55.30 31.88
N THR A 1062 37.74 55.57 33.14
CA THR A 1062 38.06 54.66 34.25
C THR A 1062 36.79 54.09 34.86
N LEU A 1063 36.72 52.77 34.97
CA LEU A 1063 35.63 52.08 35.65
C LEU A 1063 36.10 51.59 37.01
N TYR A 1064 35.33 51.89 38.04
CA TYR A 1064 35.66 51.63 39.43
C TYR A 1064 34.90 50.42 39.96
N ALA A 1065 35.65 49.50 40.57
CA ALA A 1065 35.12 48.29 41.16
C ALA A 1065 34.43 48.59 42.50
N LYS A 1066 33.14 48.24 42.62
CA LYS A 1066 32.42 48.35 43.88
C LYS A 1066 32.65 47.12 44.75
N TRP A 1067 33.15 47.33 45.97
CA TRP A 1067 33.36 46.25 46.94
C TRP A 1067 32.54 46.45 48.20
N THR A 1068 31.90 45.37 48.64
CA THR A 1068 31.21 45.31 49.94
C THR A 1068 31.93 44.31 50.82
N PRO A 1069 32.44 44.66 52.01
CA PRO A 1069 33.15 43.70 52.86
C PRO A 1069 32.28 42.49 53.19
N VAL A 1070 32.83 41.29 52.95
CA VAL A 1070 32.33 40.02 53.46
C VAL A 1070 32.89 39.90 54.87
N ASP A 1071 32.02 39.82 55.87
CA ASP A 1071 32.45 39.47 57.22
C ASP A 1071 33.14 38.08 57.17
N GLU A 1072 34.41 38.03 57.58
CA GLU A 1072 35.13 36.76 57.71
C GLU A 1072 34.45 35.81 58.68
N GLY A 1073 34.05 34.68 58.11
CA GLY A 1073 34.32 33.33 58.60
C GLY A 1073 33.75 32.37 57.55
N ASP A 1074 34.51 31.54 56.84
CA ASP A 1074 35.82 30.98 57.11
C ASP A 1074 36.28 30.21 55.85
N ASP A 1075 37.55 30.37 55.47
CA ASP A 1075 38.49 29.43 54.82
C ASP A 1075 38.18 28.69 53.50
N GLY A 1076 39.11 28.85 52.53
CA GLY A 1076 40.07 27.76 52.26
C GLY A 1076 40.31 27.30 50.80
N ASP A 1077 41.45 27.72 50.23
CA ASP A 1077 42.40 26.99 49.36
C ASP A 1077 41.97 26.31 48.02
N VAL A 1078 42.27 26.98 46.88
CA VAL A 1078 43.30 26.67 45.82
C VAL A 1078 43.65 25.17 45.53
N PRO A 1079 44.09 24.71 44.32
CA PRO A 1079 43.77 24.99 42.89
C PRO A 1079 43.64 23.69 42.01
N GLY A 1080 43.45 23.84 40.68
CA GLY A 1080 44.32 23.13 39.70
C GLY A 1080 43.69 22.20 38.65
N ASP A 1081 43.75 22.66 37.40
CA ASP A 1081 44.24 22.02 36.15
C ASP A 1081 43.62 20.76 35.51
N ASP A 1082 43.71 20.82 34.18
CA ASP A 1082 43.80 19.78 33.15
C ASP A 1082 42.54 19.14 32.55
N ASP A 1083 42.19 19.70 31.38
CA ASP A 1083 42.24 19.05 30.07
C ASP A 1083 41.44 17.77 29.81
N GLY A 1084 40.57 17.83 28.79
CA GLY A 1084 40.36 16.66 27.93
C GLY A 1084 38.97 16.53 27.31
N ASN A 1085 38.86 16.98 26.05
CA ASN A 1085 38.47 16.14 24.92
C ASN A 1085 37.20 15.26 25.04
N VAL A 1086 36.12 15.74 24.40
CA VAL A 1086 35.15 15.07 23.46
C VAL A 1086 35.40 13.55 23.24
N PRO A 1087 34.39 12.64 23.21
CA PRO A 1087 33.12 12.79 22.47
C PRO A 1087 31.85 12.16 23.09
N GLY A 1088 30.69 12.56 22.53
CA GLY A 1088 29.70 11.59 22.08
C GLY A 1088 28.33 11.58 22.78
N ASP A 1089 27.32 11.84 21.94
CA ASP A 1089 26.07 11.08 21.81
C ASP A 1089 24.95 11.31 22.86
N ASP A 1090 23.89 11.91 22.31
CA ASP A 1090 22.49 11.46 22.35
C ASP A 1090 21.50 11.81 23.49
N GLU A 1091 20.34 12.19 22.96
CA GLU A 1091 18.96 12.20 23.47
C GLU A 1091 18.58 12.91 24.78
N GLY A 1092 17.56 13.77 24.63
CA GLY A 1092 16.27 13.36 25.18
C GLY A 1092 15.53 14.35 26.07
N ASP A 1093 14.51 14.96 25.45
CA ASP A 1093 13.19 15.30 26.01
C ASP A 1093 13.03 16.59 26.83
N GLY A 1094 12.01 17.37 26.47
CA GLY A 1094 11.20 18.00 27.51
C GLY A 1094 10.47 19.30 27.21
N THR A 1095 9.37 19.22 26.46
CA THR A 1095 8.07 19.87 26.78
C THR A 1095 7.75 21.35 26.45
N ASP A 1096 6.51 21.50 25.96
CA ASP A 1096 5.49 22.53 26.24
C ASP A 1096 5.47 23.90 25.52
N ALA A 1097 4.49 24.02 24.62
CA ALA A 1097 3.70 25.25 24.39
C ALA A 1097 2.84 25.57 25.64
N PRO A 1098 2.11 26.71 25.78
CA PRO A 1098 1.82 27.78 24.82
C PRO A 1098 1.92 29.23 25.40
N GLY A 1099 1.80 30.26 24.54
CA GLY A 1099 1.71 31.66 24.97
C GLY A 1099 0.78 32.50 24.09
N GLN A 1100 -0.40 32.81 24.64
CA GLN A 1100 -1.37 33.78 24.13
C GLN A 1100 -1.10 35.16 24.74
N GLY A 1101 -1.20 36.24 23.95
CA GLY A 1101 -2.06 37.38 24.31
C GLY A 1101 -1.44 38.74 24.69
N ASP A 1102 -2.16 39.77 24.21
CA ASP A 1102 -2.25 41.19 24.60
C ASP A 1102 -1.33 42.18 23.84
N GLY A 1103 -1.78 43.29 23.26
CA GLY A 1103 -3.08 43.98 23.27
C GLY A 1103 -2.89 45.50 23.45
N ASP A 1104 -3.54 46.35 22.65
CA ASP A 1104 -4.04 47.71 23.01
C ASP A 1104 -4.75 48.34 21.79
N LYS A 1105 -6.05 48.67 21.78
CA LYS A 1105 -6.94 49.60 22.55
C LYS A 1105 -7.06 51.00 21.94
N ASN A 1106 -8.32 51.48 21.96
CA ASN A 1106 -8.85 52.86 22.10
C ASN A 1106 -9.94 53.16 21.03
N ASP A 1107 -11.15 53.66 21.28
CA ASP A 1107 -11.82 54.28 22.44
C ASP A 1107 -13.35 54.18 22.27
N GLY A 1108 -14.12 54.24 23.36
CA GLY A 1108 -15.59 54.27 23.34
C GLY A 1108 -16.20 55.66 23.56
N ALA A 1109 -17.47 55.84 23.14
CA ALA A 1109 -18.44 56.72 23.81
C ALA A 1109 -19.89 56.60 23.25
N ASP A 1110 -20.80 56.31 24.19
CA ASP A 1110 -22.16 56.86 24.42
C ASP A 1110 -23.38 56.65 23.48
N ALA A 1111 -24.46 56.19 24.14
CA ALA A 1111 -25.89 56.11 23.77
C ALA A 1111 -26.58 57.52 23.78
N PRO A 1112 -27.93 57.77 23.61
CA PRO A 1112 -29.13 56.88 23.75
C PRO A 1112 -30.42 57.22 22.89
N LYS A 1113 -31.54 56.50 23.21
CA LYS A 1113 -33.01 56.80 23.03
C LYS A 1113 -33.80 56.40 21.75
N ALA A 1114 -34.65 55.35 21.89
CA ALA A 1114 -36.14 55.22 21.74
C ALA A 1114 -36.96 56.07 20.68
N PRO A 1115 -38.24 55.75 20.36
CA PRO A 1115 -38.97 54.47 20.13
C PRO A 1115 -40.04 54.49 18.97
N ALA A 1116 -40.67 53.32 18.70
CA ALA A 1116 -42.08 53.05 18.27
C ALA A 1116 -42.66 53.43 16.86
N GLY A 1117 -43.45 52.50 16.27
CA GLY A 1117 -44.81 52.83 15.76
C GLY A 1117 -45.29 52.42 14.34
N SER A 1118 -45.94 51.25 14.23
CA SER A 1118 -47.26 50.97 13.59
C SER A 1118 -47.62 51.22 12.09
N ALA A 1119 -48.17 50.14 11.49
CA ALA A 1119 -49.48 50.01 10.78
C ALA A 1119 -49.65 50.13 9.23
N LYS A 1120 -50.29 49.05 8.69
CA LYS A 1120 -51.03 48.75 7.42
C LYS A 1120 -51.95 49.88 6.85
N PRO A 1121 -52.41 49.86 5.55
CA PRO A 1121 -53.39 48.87 5.01
C PRO A 1121 -53.44 48.60 3.47
N ALA A 1122 -54.26 47.60 3.07
CA ALA A 1122 -54.74 47.21 1.71
C ALA A 1122 -55.89 48.15 1.20
N PRO A 1123 -56.69 47.95 0.09
CA PRO A 1123 -56.94 46.78 -0.81
C PRO A 1123 -57.36 47.06 -2.31
N GLN A 1124 -57.83 46.01 -3.03
CA GLN A 1124 -58.72 45.89 -4.23
C GLN A 1124 -58.07 45.40 -5.56
N LYS A 1125 -58.74 44.69 -6.51
CA LYS A 1125 -59.82 43.66 -6.57
C LYS A 1125 -60.02 43.24 -8.06
N GLY A 1126 -60.35 41.97 -8.33
CA GLY A 1126 -61.09 41.47 -9.52
C GLY A 1126 -60.24 40.81 -10.62
N GLU A 1127 -60.68 39.84 -11.42
CA GLU A 1127 -61.90 39.00 -11.58
C GLU A 1127 -61.51 37.98 -12.71
N ASN A 1128 -61.60 36.66 -12.55
CA ASN A 1128 -62.73 35.76 -12.93
C ASN A 1128 -62.51 34.94 -14.24
N VAL A 1129 -63.11 33.74 -14.27
CA VAL A 1129 -63.52 32.89 -15.43
C VAL A 1129 -62.68 31.64 -15.81
N ILE A 1130 -63.30 30.47 -15.60
CA ILE A 1130 -63.06 29.13 -16.21
C ILE A 1130 -63.92 29.04 -17.50
N PRO A 1131 -63.59 28.23 -18.54
CA PRO A 1131 -64.20 26.89 -18.61
C PRO A 1131 -63.38 25.79 -19.35
N SER A 1132 -63.53 24.54 -18.85
CA SER A 1132 -63.88 23.30 -19.59
C SER A 1132 -63.09 22.89 -20.85
N THR A 1133 -62.69 21.65 -21.13
CA THR A 1133 -63.35 20.32 -21.08
C THR A 1133 -62.21 19.31 -21.34
N GLY A 1134 -62.17 18.12 -20.74
CA GLY A 1134 -63.04 17.02 -21.14
C GLY A 1134 -62.55 15.70 -20.58
N ASP A 1135 -63.54 14.87 -20.30
CA ASP A 1135 -63.55 13.64 -19.53
C ASP A 1135 -63.19 12.42 -20.38
N ALA A 1136 -62.86 11.34 -19.66
CA ALA A 1136 -63.34 9.97 -19.90
C ALA A 1136 -62.66 9.02 -20.93
N THR A 1137 -62.35 7.84 -20.37
CA THR A 1137 -62.77 6.48 -20.79
C THR A 1137 -61.85 5.56 -21.59
N GLN A 1138 -61.51 4.46 -20.88
CA GLN A 1138 -61.73 3.04 -21.21
C GLN A 1138 -61.04 2.39 -22.41
N ALA A 1139 -60.29 1.33 -22.04
CA ALA A 1139 -60.44 -0.06 -22.51
C ALA A 1139 -60.69 -0.30 -24.01
N GLY A 1140 -59.68 -0.90 -24.64
CA GLY A 1140 -59.81 -1.60 -25.92
C GLY A 1140 -58.87 -2.80 -25.96
N VAL A 1141 -59.39 -3.96 -25.56
CA VAL A 1141 -58.86 -5.28 -25.90
C VAL A 1141 -58.84 -5.43 -27.44
N LEU A 1142 -57.71 -5.81 -28.02
CA LEU A 1142 -57.72 -6.62 -29.24
C LEU A 1142 -56.52 -7.57 -29.30
N VAL A 1143 -56.88 -8.79 -29.65
CA VAL A 1143 -56.16 -10.05 -29.58
C VAL A 1143 -55.73 -10.45 -31.01
N ILE A 1144 -54.50 -10.98 -31.11
CA ILE A 1144 -53.98 -11.92 -32.14
C ILE A 1144 -53.92 -11.44 -33.60
N SER A 1145 -52.72 -11.50 -34.20
CA SER A 1145 -52.39 -12.45 -35.29
C SER A 1145 -51.05 -12.15 -35.98
N GLY A 1146 -50.37 -13.21 -36.42
CA GLY A 1146 -49.32 -13.16 -37.45
C GLY A 1146 -47.94 -13.60 -36.94
N ALA A 1147 -47.72 -14.89 -36.69
CA ALA A 1147 -47.21 -15.88 -37.66
C ALA A 1147 -45.69 -15.71 -37.93
N LEU A 1148 -44.87 -16.57 -37.32
CA LEU A 1148 -44.27 -17.78 -37.93
C LEU A 1148 -43.27 -17.47 -39.06
N GLY A 1149 -42.00 -17.70 -38.75
CA GLY A 1149 -40.93 -17.89 -39.71
C GLY A 1149 -39.86 -18.81 -39.11
N ALA A 1150 -40.14 -20.12 -39.12
CA ALA A 1150 -39.14 -21.15 -38.87
C ALA A 1150 -38.67 -21.72 -40.22
N VAL A 1151 -37.37 -21.63 -40.51
CA VAL A 1151 -36.60 -22.49 -41.44
C VAL A 1151 -35.16 -22.45 -40.90
N LEU A 1152 -34.58 -23.47 -40.25
CA LEU A 1152 -34.23 -24.85 -40.64
C LEU A 1152 -32.91 -24.96 -41.45
N LEU A 1153 -32.01 -25.77 -40.89
CA LEU A 1153 -30.91 -26.58 -41.49
C LEU A 1153 -29.47 -26.03 -41.63
N VAL A 1154 -28.61 -26.59 -40.76
CA VAL A 1154 -27.52 -27.56 -41.05
C VAL A 1154 -26.31 -27.10 -41.89
N ALA A 1155 -25.13 -27.15 -41.26
CA ALA A 1155 -23.99 -28.05 -41.56
C ALA A 1155 -22.77 -27.57 -40.72
N SER A 1156 -22.24 -28.32 -39.77
CA SER A 1156 -21.30 -29.44 -39.93
C SER A 1156 -20.06 -29.13 -40.79
N SER A 1157 -18.90 -28.98 -40.14
CA SER A 1157 -17.71 -29.75 -40.52
C SER A 1157 -16.67 -29.79 -39.39
N LYS A 1158 -16.44 -31.00 -38.88
CA LYS A 1158 -15.21 -31.44 -38.23
C LYS A 1158 -13.99 -31.14 -39.12
N VAL A 1159 -12.80 -30.97 -38.53
CA VAL A 1159 -11.65 -31.90 -38.59
C VAL A 1159 -10.46 -31.33 -37.79
N ARG A 1160 -9.85 -32.19 -36.97
CA ARG A 1160 -8.61 -32.05 -36.16
C ARG A 1160 -7.33 -32.10 -37.05
N PRO A 1161 -6.12 -32.37 -36.49
CA PRO A 1161 -5.20 -31.48 -35.75
C PRO A 1161 -3.80 -31.44 -36.44
N GLY A 1162 -2.87 -30.63 -35.95
CA GLY A 1162 -1.46 -30.68 -36.38
C GLY A 1162 -0.53 -30.07 -35.34
N ARG A 1163 0.42 -30.89 -34.87
CA ARG A 1163 1.55 -30.57 -34.00
C ARG A 1163 2.44 -29.49 -34.63
N ASP A 1164 2.96 -28.57 -33.82
CA ASP A 1164 4.32 -28.60 -33.27
C ASP A 1164 4.35 -27.84 -31.94
#